data_AF-A0A7X9G620-F1
#
_entry.id   AF-A0A7X9G620-F1
#
_cell.length_a   1.000
_cell.length_b   1.000
_cell.length_c   1.000
_cell.angle_alpha   90.00
_cell.angle_beta   90.00
_cell.angle_gamma   90.00
#
_symmetry.space_group_name_H-M   'P 1'
#
loop_
_entity.id
_entity.type
_entity.pdbx_description
1 polymer ?
#
loop_
_entity_poly.entity_id
_entity_poly.type
_entity_poly.pdbx_seq_one_letter_code
_entity_poly.pdbx_strand_id
1 'polypeptide(L)'
;MSFFLNDLQYLISKIAVAGIFCLLFYVHAQELSLSPGAVSLDGILQFRKQDAYAEVLGSRNFGKDRRGITVSAAVKMRQRSPITGSGFDEDKQIIYQHDIIIAKGRDFVFGRRSDAWVDQLYCNFHDGNQWAVPLKKGVKTPPYGQWAIWSMTMEPREVIAEGRRNTLITLYLNGEQQLRMEVEGLPLCSEAPIRWGNGTGIQDETWGLNGEITELQLFERVLDDDEIMALAQKSKLVKISAPDIVVLSEPFLEALAGLEQQAASPLGRWAGKTLRRAAANGYDQEKILAVIPRLIPALQQTDAGEVVRLWNLACPFLQMFSNQQLTALIAIGNGQGTVPLLGAFEHQSQREVFGQKTIFWELDALFAAEKRKLTSAASWTCSPDKGAVAGHWTITWELPEKLRAVSRLKIAAARIEMDLEFYNPSPDIRLENVSFPLVRLGHKQQGTDYLVHPAQSGVLYRHPVSTETPRPAWYPSGFLNMQFGAYYDDLSGVYVSPEDVHAGIKEYIVRARSGDLEFCWNQAVPYDIQGNGGNALQAPCSAAVELFSGNWYDAALCYKRFARSRSSWCAPGKLPTPTWFEEITLWFSHWTFTQEDIHKMPGIMRKLREYFAMPFAVHWYRWYDPMKGGFPHFMPKEGIAEALQLIRQAGVRSKAYIDTRLWSELDGPGRESDMEFSLIGRPCAVINADGSLNYERYSKKCREVVMCPAAAAWQQKMFDVTERTAALGFDMIYHDQVSASRPFLCYSKEHGHALNSPAVWGAGYDAMFQKIHSLSERYPELCHNTEDAADAHMRLFNGFMPWRWTNDGQIPLFVAVYGGYTQFSGREYDHTTKGDPGSFFVKAAGQLVNAEQIGWFTVGQMMSSPERIVFAKQLAHLRKMLLPFFNQGDMLKPLDFVRAPEMQTLLWGVSGNKPRPVTLPEILHSIWQSGGSGSKVVVWVNTAAKTATAQVQWKEDGSTWYRCRMDGTAVKLQEPSPELQLPAYAFELWCNAPSDTARSMAQELERLAGFSAEELLQEFNILSCSRYGKSILHFDEEAVSGAYRGNGCIVLAGNAEKTIHHKIKTYLEKNTRYRLRMAVRKEPSSKGYLSVANYSPEGTLKVYAVGGNDVPADNQWHEIEMGFSTDPNLNNCGLYLYNVKSEGKIFLDEVSLEKLAETPNGDSASRKEGNEP
;
A
#
# COMPACT_ATOMS: atom_id res chain seq x y z
N MET A 1 0.03 29.89 48.38
CA MET A 1 -0.36 31.22 47.86
C MET A 1 0.56 31.76 46.74
N SER A 2 1.73 31.17 46.45
CA SER A 2 2.56 31.54 45.28
C SER A 2 2.37 30.64 44.04
N PHE A 3 1.45 29.67 44.08
CA PHE A 3 1.12 28.81 42.93
C PHE A 3 -0.02 29.36 42.05
N PHE A 4 -0.85 30.27 42.59
CA PHE A 4 -1.97 30.87 41.84
C PHE A 4 -1.58 32.12 41.02
N LEU A 5 -0.41 32.70 41.26
CA LEU A 5 0.06 33.90 40.55
C LEU A 5 0.81 33.58 39.25
N ASN A 6 1.35 32.37 39.09
CA ASN A 6 2.05 31.96 37.87
C ASN A 6 1.09 31.55 36.73
N ASP A 7 -0.07 30.97 37.03
CA ASP A 7 -1.04 30.60 35.98
C ASP A 7 -1.82 31.79 35.43
N LEU A 8 -2.09 32.80 36.27
CA LEU A 8 -2.69 34.06 35.80
C LEU A 8 -1.68 34.87 34.98
N GLN A 9 -0.38 34.83 35.31
CA GLN A 9 0.68 35.37 34.46
C GLN A 9 0.84 34.57 33.17
N TYR A 10 0.66 33.25 33.15
CA TYR A 10 0.72 32.44 31.92
C TYR A 10 -0.50 32.69 30.99
N LEU A 11 -1.69 32.92 31.56
CA LEU A 11 -2.92 33.23 30.82
C LEU A 11 -2.94 34.69 30.33
N ILE A 12 -2.48 35.65 31.15
CA ILE A 12 -2.32 37.05 30.75
C ILE A 12 -1.17 37.21 29.75
N SER A 13 -0.13 36.37 29.82
CA SER A 13 0.92 36.33 28.79
C SER A 13 0.39 35.81 27.46
N LYS A 14 -0.54 34.83 27.42
CA LYS A 14 -1.16 34.42 26.14
C LYS A 14 -2.11 35.46 25.55
N ILE A 15 -2.80 36.24 26.38
CA ILE A 15 -3.71 37.31 25.91
C ILE A 15 -2.94 38.60 25.55
N ALA A 16 -1.80 38.88 26.19
CA ALA A 16 -0.96 40.04 25.91
C ALA A 16 0.12 39.80 24.83
N VAL A 17 0.60 38.56 24.65
CA VAL A 17 1.58 38.21 23.60
C VAL A 17 0.92 37.95 22.24
N ALA A 18 -0.41 37.80 22.19
CA ALA A 18 -1.18 37.86 20.94
C ALA A 18 -1.13 39.25 20.25
N GLY A 19 -0.57 40.28 20.91
CA GLY A 19 -0.58 41.66 20.42
C GLY A 19 0.71 42.19 19.80
N ILE A 20 1.91 41.72 20.17
CA ILE A 20 3.15 42.44 19.79
C ILE A 20 4.32 41.47 19.60
N PHE A 21 4.46 40.97 18.36
CA PHE A 21 5.67 40.73 17.55
C PHE A 21 5.30 39.75 16.41
N CYS A 22 4.24 40.09 15.68
CA CYS A 22 3.92 39.46 14.41
C CYS A 22 4.53 40.33 13.31
N LEU A 23 5.49 39.82 12.54
CA LEU A 23 5.69 40.30 11.17
C LEU A 23 4.49 39.79 10.35
N LEU A 24 3.34 40.46 10.52
CA LEU A 24 2.18 40.32 9.66
C LEU A 24 2.49 41.04 8.36
N PHE A 25 2.78 40.30 7.29
CA PHE A 25 2.71 40.87 5.94
C PHE A 25 1.25 40.82 5.48
N TYR A 26 0.48 41.86 5.83
CA TYR A 26 -0.75 42.15 5.09
C TYR A 26 -0.36 42.75 3.75
N VAL A 27 -0.38 41.93 2.69
CA VAL A 27 -0.03 42.41 1.35
C VAL A 27 -1.17 43.30 0.85
N HIS A 28 -1.04 44.61 1.06
CA HIS A 28 -1.92 45.59 0.46
C HIS A 28 -1.65 45.70 -1.05
N ALA A 29 -2.64 46.11 -1.84
CA ALA A 29 -2.48 46.30 -3.28
C ALA A 29 -1.33 47.29 -3.66
N GLN A 30 -0.87 48.11 -2.71
CA GLN A 30 0.26 49.04 -2.86
C GLN A 30 1.65 48.36 -2.74
N GLU A 31 1.71 47.13 -2.21
CA GLU A 31 2.95 46.34 -2.08
C GLU A 31 3.14 45.33 -3.24
N LEU A 32 2.27 45.41 -4.25
CA LEU A 32 2.28 44.53 -5.42
C LEU A 32 2.75 45.28 -6.67
N SER A 33 3.60 44.63 -7.46
CA SER A 33 3.92 45.05 -8.83
C SER A 33 3.08 44.24 -9.83
N LEU A 34 2.25 44.90 -10.63
CA LEU A 34 1.38 44.24 -11.60
C LEU A 34 2.06 44.12 -12.96
N SER A 35 2.08 42.91 -13.53
CA SER A 35 2.58 42.69 -14.88
C SER A 35 1.57 43.17 -15.94
N PRO A 36 1.99 43.36 -17.21
CA PRO A 36 1.05 43.62 -18.30
C PRO A 36 -0.05 42.56 -18.38
N GLY A 37 -1.31 42.99 -18.32
CA GLY A 37 -2.49 42.10 -18.33
C GLY A 37 -3.05 41.76 -16.94
N ALA A 38 -2.38 42.13 -15.85
CA ALA A 38 -2.94 42.10 -14.51
C ALA A 38 -3.56 43.46 -14.16
N VAL A 39 -4.76 43.46 -13.57
CA VAL A 39 -5.45 44.66 -13.12
C VAL A 39 -5.98 44.48 -11.70
N SER A 40 -5.98 45.55 -10.91
CA SER A 40 -6.57 45.60 -9.57
C SER A 40 -7.77 46.54 -9.58
N LEU A 41 -8.95 46.05 -9.22
CA LEU A 41 -10.19 46.81 -9.12
C LEU A 41 -10.76 46.62 -7.71
N ASP A 42 -10.81 47.69 -6.92
CA ASP A 42 -11.26 47.66 -5.51
C ASP A 42 -10.58 46.57 -4.65
N GLY A 43 -9.30 46.32 -4.91
CA GLY A 43 -8.52 45.30 -4.20
C GLY A 43 -8.71 43.87 -4.71
N ILE A 44 -9.51 43.67 -5.77
CA ILE A 44 -9.66 42.40 -6.48
C ILE A 44 -8.72 42.37 -7.68
N LEU A 45 -7.84 41.38 -7.72
CA LEU A 45 -6.94 41.14 -8.84
C LEU A 45 -7.62 40.29 -9.91
N GLN A 46 -7.47 40.72 -11.16
CA GLN A 46 -7.92 39.99 -12.35
C GLN A 46 -6.76 39.85 -13.34
N PHE A 47 -6.62 38.66 -13.94
CA PHE A 47 -5.56 38.34 -14.89
C PHE A 47 -6.18 38.12 -16.28
N ARG A 48 -5.89 39.02 -17.22
CA ARG A 48 -6.45 38.99 -18.59
C ARG A 48 -5.63 38.18 -19.59
N LYS A 49 -4.43 37.75 -19.19
CA LYS A 49 -3.53 36.89 -19.97
C LYS A 49 -3.00 35.76 -19.10
N GLN A 50 -2.64 34.64 -19.72
CA GLN A 50 -2.12 33.46 -19.01
C GLN A 50 -0.77 33.72 -18.31
N ASP A 51 0.04 34.63 -18.84
CA ASP A 51 1.33 35.03 -18.30
C ASP A 51 1.25 36.25 -17.36
N ALA A 52 0.04 36.77 -17.09
CA ALA A 52 -0.14 37.92 -16.20
C ALA A 52 -0.04 37.51 -14.73
N TYR A 53 0.59 38.35 -13.90
CA TYR A 53 0.79 38.12 -12.47
C TYR A 53 0.85 39.41 -11.65
N ALA A 54 0.67 39.26 -10.34
CA ALA A 54 0.97 40.29 -9.34
C ALA A 54 2.13 39.83 -8.47
N GLU A 55 3.26 40.52 -8.57
CA GLU A 55 4.50 40.20 -7.85
C GLU A 55 4.52 40.87 -6.47
N VAL A 56 4.87 40.13 -5.42
CA VAL A 56 5.02 40.67 -4.06
C VAL A 56 6.41 41.27 -3.92
N LEU A 57 6.49 42.59 -3.72
CA LEU A 57 7.76 43.30 -3.58
C LEU A 57 8.51 42.81 -2.31
N GLY A 58 9.83 42.64 -2.42
CA GLY A 58 10.68 42.21 -1.29
C GLY A 58 10.61 40.71 -0.93
N SER A 59 9.79 39.91 -1.62
CA SER A 59 9.55 38.49 -1.30
C SER A 59 10.67 37.51 -1.68
N ARG A 60 11.83 37.99 -2.15
CA ARG A 60 12.93 37.13 -2.64
C ARG A 60 13.50 36.21 -1.56
N ASN A 61 13.58 36.67 -0.32
CA ASN A 61 14.04 35.88 0.82
C ASN A 61 12.93 35.07 1.52
N PHE A 62 11.68 35.14 1.05
CA PHE A 62 10.57 34.46 1.72
C PHE A 62 10.77 32.95 1.79
N GLY A 63 10.68 32.37 3.00
CA GLY A 63 10.83 30.94 3.25
C GLY A 63 12.28 30.45 3.33
N LYS A 64 13.28 31.33 3.22
CA LYS A 64 14.71 30.98 3.19
C LYS A 64 15.21 30.31 4.47
N ASP A 65 14.60 30.65 5.61
CA ASP A 65 14.95 30.08 6.93
C ASP A 65 14.37 28.68 7.17
N ARG A 66 13.56 28.15 6.23
CA ARG A 66 12.91 26.82 6.32
C ARG A 66 12.05 26.60 7.58
N ARG A 67 11.57 27.66 8.22
CA ARG A 67 10.61 27.62 9.35
C ARG A 67 9.17 27.23 8.96
N GLY A 68 8.96 26.92 7.69
CA GLY A 68 7.66 26.69 7.08
C GLY A 68 6.95 27.98 6.65
N ILE A 69 5.92 27.82 5.83
CA ILE A 69 5.15 28.93 5.27
C ILE A 69 3.65 28.65 5.34
N THR A 70 2.86 29.73 5.39
CA THR A 70 1.40 29.68 5.20
C THR A 70 0.99 30.69 4.16
N VAL A 71 0.10 30.27 3.26
CA VAL A 71 -0.54 31.13 2.28
C VAL A 71 -2.05 31.02 2.41
N SER A 72 -2.76 32.15 2.30
CA SER A 72 -4.22 32.17 2.22
C SER A 72 -4.70 33.27 1.27
N ALA A 73 -5.76 33.00 0.51
CA ALA A 73 -6.42 34.00 -0.34
C ALA A 73 -7.89 33.66 -0.57
N ALA A 74 -8.71 34.70 -0.79
CA ALA A 74 -10.04 34.56 -1.35
C ALA A 74 -9.94 34.43 -2.87
N VAL A 75 -10.47 33.34 -3.43
CA VAL A 75 -10.41 33.03 -4.86
C VAL A 75 -11.81 32.78 -5.38
N LYS A 76 -12.13 33.39 -6.52
CA LYS A 76 -13.34 33.11 -7.29
C LYS A 76 -12.94 32.61 -8.67
N MET A 77 -13.08 31.31 -8.87
CA MET A 77 -12.76 30.69 -10.16
C MET A 77 -13.89 30.92 -11.17
N ARG A 78 -13.51 31.16 -12.42
CA ARG A 78 -14.46 31.15 -13.54
C ARG A 78 -14.69 29.72 -14.01
N GLN A 79 -15.91 29.43 -14.42
CA GLN A 79 -16.26 28.12 -14.97
C GLN A 79 -15.48 27.89 -16.26
N ARG A 80 -14.81 26.74 -16.36
CA ARG A 80 -14.26 26.22 -17.62
C ARG A 80 -15.19 25.15 -18.16
N SER A 81 -15.18 24.96 -19.49
CA SER A 81 -15.84 23.79 -20.08
C SER A 81 -15.21 22.53 -19.47
N PRO A 82 -16.01 21.61 -18.92
CA PRO A 82 -15.50 20.33 -18.44
C PRO A 82 -14.77 19.61 -19.57
N ILE A 83 -13.70 18.91 -19.24
CA ILE A 83 -13.08 17.97 -20.19
C ILE A 83 -14.08 16.83 -20.37
N THR A 84 -14.64 16.71 -21.58
CA THR A 84 -15.64 15.70 -21.93
C THR A 84 -14.99 14.58 -22.75
N GLY A 85 -15.66 13.42 -22.83
CA GLY A 85 -15.14 12.27 -23.58
C GLY A 85 -14.08 11.50 -22.81
N SER A 86 -13.07 10.96 -23.52
CA SER A 86 -12.10 10.03 -22.91
C SER A 86 -11.08 10.67 -21.96
N GLY A 87 -10.98 12.00 -21.93
CA GLY A 87 -9.95 12.71 -21.15
C GLY A 87 -8.56 12.76 -21.80
N PHE A 88 -8.44 12.30 -23.03
CA PHE A 88 -7.21 12.32 -23.81
C PHE A 88 -7.33 13.20 -25.06
N ASP A 89 -6.24 13.83 -25.48
CA ASP A 89 -6.13 14.56 -26.76
C ASP A 89 -5.91 13.61 -27.96
N GLU A 90 -5.75 14.18 -29.16
CA GLU A 90 -5.53 13.42 -30.41
C GLU A 90 -4.26 12.54 -30.37
N ASP A 91 -3.25 12.96 -29.59
CA ASP A 91 -2.01 12.23 -29.34
C ASP A 91 -2.12 11.22 -28.17
N LYS A 92 -3.34 11.01 -27.67
CA LYS A 92 -3.68 10.12 -26.56
C LYS A 92 -2.99 10.53 -25.25
N GLN A 93 -2.61 11.81 -25.08
CA GLN A 93 -2.09 12.36 -23.82
C GLN A 93 -3.23 12.87 -22.95
N ILE A 94 -3.05 12.85 -21.63
CA ILE A 94 -4.06 13.36 -20.70
C ILE A 94 -4.18 14.88 -20.87
N ILE A 95 -5.41 15.36 -21.01
CA ILE A 95 -5.70 16.80 -21.07
C ILE A 95 -5.70 17.36 -19.64
N TYR A 96 -4.83 18.33 -19.38
CA TYR A 96 -4.77 19.04 -18.09
C TYR A 96 -5.22 20.50 -18.21
N GLN A 97 -5.95 20.96 -17.20
CA GLN A 97 -6.25 22.37 -16.96
C GLN A 97 -5.66 22.79 -15.61
N HIS A 98 -4.88 23.86 -15.63
CA HIS A 98 -4.26 24.43 -14.44
C HIS A 98 -4.75 25.87 -14.20
N ASP A 99 -4.99 26.21 -12.93
CA ASP A 99 -5.35 27.54 -12.44
C ASP A 99 -4.46 27.86 -11.23
N ILE A 100 -3.50 28.79 -11.38
CA ILE A 100 -2.47 29.03 -10.35
C ILE A 100 -2.82 30.21 -9.46
N ILE A 101 -2.90 29.97 -8.16
CA ILE A 101 -3.17 31.01 -7.17
C ILE A 101 -1.89 31.76 -6.86
N ILE A 102 -0.82 31.02 -6.56
CA ILE A 102 0.46 31.58 -6.14
C ILE A 102 1.62 30.65 -6.52
N ALA A 103 2.77 31.23 -6.82
CA ALA A 103 4.02 30.51 -6.98
C ALA A 103 5.23 31.35 -6.51
N LYS A 104 6.32 30.67 -6.19
CA LYS A 104 7.65 31.29 -6.00
C LYS A 104 8.65 30.57 -6.89
N GLY A 105 8.76 30.99 -8.15
CA GLY A 105 9.63 30.32 -9.12
C GLY A 105 9.38 28.80 -9.18
N ARG A 106 10.41 28.00 -8.89
CA ARG A 106 10.33 26.53 -8.75
C ARG A 106 10.25 26.06 -7.28
N ASP A 107 10.29 26.98 -6.31
CA ASP A 107 10.28 26.66 -4.89
C ASP A 107 8.94 26.06 -4.47
N PHE A 108 7.82 26.63 -4.95
CA PHE A 108 6.51 25.99 -4.89
C PHE A 108 5.52 26.62 -5.88
N VAL A 109 4.48 25.87 -6.21
CA VAL A 109 3.29 26.33 -6.93
C VAL A 109 2.05 25.78 -6.24
N PHE A 110 1.10 26.65 -5.89
CA PHE A 110 -0.18 26.29 -5.26
C PHE A 110 -1.34 26.78 -6.12
N GLY A 111 -2.31 25.89 -6.34
CA GLY A 111 -3.46 26.19 -7.17
C GLY A 111 -4.38 25.00 -7.35
N ARG A 112 -4.99 24.95 -8.53
CA ARG A 112 -5.99 23.95 -8.92
C ARG A 112 -5.57 23.25 -10.20
N ARG A 113 -5.75 21.93 -10.21
CA ARG A 113 -5.54 21.05 -11.38
C ARG A 113 -6.85 20.34 -11.67
N SER A 114 -7.19 20.25 -12.95
CA SER A 114 -8.33 19.47 -13.42
C SER A 114 -7.98 18.67 -14.67
N ASP A 115 -8.45 17.43 -14.68
CA ASP A 115 -8.48 16.51 -15.81
C ASP A 115 -9.88 15.86 -15.89
N ALA A 116 -10.08 14.89 -16.79
CA ALA A 116 -11.39 14.23 -16.93
C ALA A 116 -11.83 13.42 -15.70
N TRP A 117 -10.91 13.10 -14.78
CA TRP A 117 -11.18 12.22 -13.64
C TRP A 117 -11.06 12.92 -12.29
N VAL A 118 -10.41 14.09 -12.26
CA VAL A 118 -10.05 14.80 -11.05
C VAL A 118 -10.23 16.30 -11.25
N ASP A 119 -10.82 16.95 -10.24
CA ASP A 119 -10.79 18.40 -10.06
C ASP A 119 -10.41 18.71 -8.61
N GLN A 120 -9.22 19.26 -8.38
CA GLN A 120 -8.67 19.36 -7.02
C GLN A 120 -7.68 20.50 -6.79
N LEU A 121 -7.55 20.89 -5.53
CA LEU A 121 -6.43 21.69 -5.03
C LEU A 121 -5.14 20.87 -5.08
N TYR A 122 -4.01 21.53 -5.35
CA TYR A 122 -2.71 20.90 -5.25
C TYR A 122 -1.60 21.91 -4.93
N CYS A 123 -0.50 21.40 -4.39
CA CYS A 123 0.75 22.12 -4.27
C CYS A 123 1.89 21.23 -4.78
N ASN A 124 2.79 21.78 -5.61
CA ASN A 124 4.02 21.11 -6.02
C ASN A 124 5.23 21.97 -5.63
N PHE A 125 6.38 21.34 -5.41
CA PHE A 125 7.66 22.04 -5.22
C PHE A 125 8.79 21.30 -5.94
N HIS A 126 9.89 21.97 -6.23
CA HIS A 126 11.10 21.33 -6.75
C HIS A 126 12.09 21.10 -5.61
N ASP A 127 12.70 19.92 -5.52
CA ASP A 127 13.64 19.55 -4.43
C ASP A 127 15.11 19.88 -4.74
N GLY A 128 15.38 20.34 -5.96
CA GLY A 128 16.72 20.61 -6.51
C GLY A 128 17.10 19.67 -7.64
N ASN A 129 16.49 18.49 -7.71
CA ASN A 129 16.68 17.50 -8.76
C ASN A 129 15.43 17.30 -9.63
N GLN A 130 14.24 17.36 -9.04
CA GLN A 130 12.97 17.10 -9.72
C GLN A 130 11.81 17.85 -9.04
N TRP A 131 10.68 17.93 -9.76
CA TRP A 131 9.41 18.33 -9.16
C TRP A 131 8.84 17.20 -8.28
N ALA A 132 8.61 17.50 -7.01
CA ALA A 132 7.72 16.75 -6.14
C ALA A 132 6.27 17.15 -6.47
N VAL A 133 5.49 16.18 -6.94
CA VAL A 133 4.11 16.38 -7.43
C VAL A 133 3.13 15.56 -6.58
N PRO A 134 2.87 15.99 -5.35
CA PRO A 134 2.12 15.23 -4.36
C PRO A 134 0.60 15.34 -4.62
N LEU A 135 0.10 14.56 -5.57
CA LEU A 135 -1.33 14.51 -5.89
C LEU A 135 -2.04 13.42 -5.05
N LYS A 136 -2.95 13.81 -4.14
CA LYS A 136 -3.94 12.89 -3.53
C LYS A 136 -5.33 13.23 -4.09
N LYS A 137 -6.04 12.22 -4.63
CA LYS A 137 -7.44 12.34 -5.03
C LYS A 137 -8.30 12.74 -3.83
N GLY A 138 -9.32 13.59 -4.03
CA GLY A 138 -10.34 13.89 -3.02
C GLY A 138 -10.27 15.27 -2.36
N VAL A 139 -9.34 16.14 -2.76
CA VAL A 139 -9.30 17.53 -2.29
C VAL A 139 -10.35 18.34 -3.05
N LYS A 140 -11.39 18.80 -2.37
CA LYS A 140 -12.50 19.50 -3.02
C LYS A 140 -12.06 20.86 -3.57
N THR A 141 -12.46 21.17 -4.79
CA THR A 141 -12.56 22.55 -5.29
C THR A 141 -13.93 23.12 -4.91
N PRO A 142 -14.03 24.43 -4.63
CA PRO A 142 -15.30 25.12 -4.47
C PRO A 142 -16.12 25.14 -5.78
N PRO A 143 -17.43 25.37 -5.69
CA PRO A 143 -18.26 25.64 -6.86
C PRO A 143 -17.74 26.85 -7.65
N TYR A 144 -17.72 26.73 -8.98
CA TYR A 144 -17.38 27.85 -9.86
C TYR A 144 -18.30 29.05 -9.66
N GLY A 145 -17.75 30.24 -9.92
CA GLY A 145 -18.51 31.48 -9.83
C GLY A 145 -18.81 31.94 -8.40
N GLN A 146 -18.31 31.24 -7.37
CA GLN A 146 -18.44 31.62 -5.96
C GLN A 146 -17.06 31.94 -5.35
N TRP A 147 -17.05 32.83 -4.37
CA TRP A 147 -15.85 33.09 -3.56
C TRP A 147 -15.63 31.96 -2.57
N ALA A 148 -14.38 31.56 -2.40
CA ALA A 148 -13.95 30.64 -1.35
C ALA A 148 -12.56 31.04 -0.83
N ILE A 149 -12.23 30.64 0.40
CA ILE A 149 -10.92 30.84 1.00
C ILE A 149 -10.06 29.61 0.77
N TRP A 150 -8.90 29.81 0.16
CA TRP A 150 -7.97 28.76 -0.22
C TRP A 150 -6.70 28.99 0.57
N SER A 151 -6.29 27.99 1.35
CA SER A 151 -5.09 28.11 2.17
C SER A 151 -4.19 26.87 2.03
N MET A 152 -2.90 27.10 2.22
CA MET A 152 -1.88 26.06 2.22
C MET A 152 -0.88 26.34 3.33
N THR A 153 -0.49 25.32 4.07
CA THR A 153 0.74 25.32 4.87
C THR A 153 1.76 24.38 4.26
N MET A 154 3.04 24.74 4.37
CA MET A 154 4.16 23.91 3.92
C MET A 154 5.28 23.97 4.96
N GLU A 155 5.64 22.83 5.55
CA GLU A 155 6.60 22.71 6.65
C GLU A 155 7.75 21.75 6.25
N PRO A 156 8.94 22.27 5.95
CA PRO A 156 10.13 21.45 5.74
C PRO A 156 10.55 20.79 7.07
N ARG A 157 10.78 19.46 7.06
CA ARG A 157 11.16 18.66 8.22
C ARG A 157 12.37 17.77 7.91
N GLU A 158 13.31 17.71 8.85
CA GLU A 158 14.46 16.81 8.80
C GLU A 158 14.50 15.93 10.06
N VAL A 159 14.32 14.63 9.91
CA VAL A 159 14.41 13.66 11.01
C VAL A 159 15.79 13.00 10.95
N ILE A 160 16.74 13.58 11.68
CA ILE A 160 18.17 13.20 11.64
C ILE A 160 18.38 11.71 11.93
N ALA A 161 17.64 11.14 12.90
CA ALA A 161 17.79 9.74 13.32
C ALA A 161 17.39 8.73 12.22
N GLU A 162 16.48 9.10 11.32
CA GLU A 162 15.98 8.23 10.24
C GLU A 162 16.60 8.56 8.88
N GLY A 163 17.43 9.62 8.80
CA GLY A 163 17.94 10.15 7.53
C GLY A 163 16.86 10.69 6.59
N ARG A 164 15.63 10.90 7.10
CA ARG A 164 14.46 11.31 6.32
C ARG A 164 14.39 12.83 6.19
N ARG A 165 14.21 13.29 4.95
CA ARG A 165 13.95 14.70 4.60
C ARG A 165 12.62 14.77 3.87
N ASN A 166 11.65 15.43 4.49
CA ASN A 166 10.30 15.53 3.94
C ASN A 166 9.72 16.93 4.17
N THR A 167 8.61 17.20 3.51
CA THR A 167 7.85 18.44 3.64
C THR A 167 6.41 18.08 3.95
N LEU A 168 5.89 18.55 5.09
CA LEU A 168 4.47 18.42 5.43
C LEU A 168 3.68 19.52 4.74
N ILE A 169 2.76 19.15 3.85
CA ILE A 169 1.86 20.08 3.17
C ILE A 169 0.44 19.86 3.69
N THR A 170 -0.24 20.94 4.08
CA THR A 170 -1.66 20.91 4.42
C THR A 170 -2.44 21.88 3.52
N LEU A 171 -3.49 21.39 2.87
CA LEU A 171 -4.40 22.18 2.04
C LEU A 171 -5.73 22.36 2.75
N TYR A 172 -6.23 23.59 2.76
CA TYR A 172 -7.47 23.97 3.41
C TYR A 172 -8.41 24.65 2.41
N LEU A 173 -9.70 24.42 2.64
CA LEU A 173 -10.77 25.11 1.93
C LEU A 173 -11.77 25.66 2.93
N ASN A 174 -12.02 26.96 2.85
CA ASN A 174 -12.87 27.70 3.79
C ASN A 174 -12.50 27.43 5.26
N GLY A 175 -11.20 27.39 5.54
CA GLY A 175 -10.66 27.12 6.88
C GLY A 175 -10.64 25.64 7.26
N GLU A 176 -11.32 24.76 6.54
CA GLU A 176 -11.34 23.33 6.83
C GLU A 176 -10.18 22.60 6.15
N GLN A 177 -9.46 21.78 6.92
CA GLN A 177 -8.46 20.88 6.37
C GLN A 177 -9.09 19.91 5.37
N GLN A 178 -8.59 19.92 4.14
CA GLN A 178 -9.01 18.99 3.08
C GLN A 178 -7.99 17.87 2.87
N LEU A 179 -6.72 18.17 3.04
CA LEU A 179 -5.62 17.24 2.81
C LEU A 179 -4.42 17.62 3.68
N ARG A 180 -3.80 16.62 4.32
CA ARG A 180 -2.48 16.74 4.93
C ARG A 180 -1.60 15.58 4.43
N MET A 181 -0.37 15.88 4.05
CA MET A 181 0.54 14.88 3.49
C MET A 181 2.00 15.20 3.72
N GLU A 182 2.79 14.15 3.97
CA GLU A 182 4.24 14.23 3.92
C GLU A 182 4.75 13.91 2.51
N VAL A 183 5.66 14.74 2.03
CA VAL A 183 6.23 14.64 0.68
C VAL A 183 7.72 14.56 0.79
N GLU A 184 8.33 13.53 0.22
CA GLU A 184 9.79 13.36 0.23
C GLU A 184 10.48 14.55 -0.46
N GLY A 185 11.58 15.01 0.15
CA GLY A 185 12.34 16.17 -0.31
C GLY A 185 12.02 17.45 0.46
N LEU A 186 12.89 18.44 0.28
CA LEU A 186 12.74 19.79 0.83
C LEU A 186 12.57 20.78 -0.31
N PRO A 187 11.74 21.82 -0.18
CA PRO A 187 11.57 22.79 -1.24
C PRO A 187 12.87 23.53 -1.51
N LEU A 188 13.11 23.87 -2.78
CA LEU A 188 14.13 24.84 -3.15
C LEU A 188 13.93 26.15 -2.38
N CYS A 189 15.03 26.84 -2.09
CA CYS A 189 15.02 28.18 -1.52
C CYS A 189 15.77 29.11 -2.48
N SER A 190 15.07 29.62 -3.49
CA SER A 190 15.64 30.50 -4.52
C SER A 190 15.32 31.98 -4.27
N GLU A 191 16.06 32.85 -4.95
CA GLU A 191 15.83 34.30 -4.95
C GLU A 191 14.69 34.72 -5.91
N ALA A 192 13.89 33.77 -6.39
CA ALA A 192 12.71 34.06 -7.21
C ALA A 192 11.65 34.83 -6.39
N PRO A 193 10.95 35.82 -6.96
CA PRO A 193 9.90 36.52 -6.23
C PRO A 193 8.62 35.67 -6.14
N ILE A 194 7.77 35.99 -5.17
CA ILE A 194 6.41 35.46 -5.06
C ILE A 194 5.51 36.15 -6.07
N ARG A 195 4.70 35.36 -6.77
CA ARG A 195 3.72 35.83 -7.76
C ARG A 195 2.36 35.24 -7.49
N TRP A 196 1.33 36.09 -7.50
CA TRP A 196 -0.06 35.70 -7.51
C TRP A 196 -0.59 35.64 -8.94
N GLY A 197 -1.44 34.66 -9.22
CA GLY A 197 -2.16 34.52 -10.49
C GLY A 197 -1.41 33.77 -11.59
N ASN A 198 -0.13 33.46 -11.41
CA ASN A 198 0.61 32.60 -12.34
C ASN A 198 1.66 31.73 -11.64
N GLY A 199 2.17 30.76 -12.38
CA GLY A 199 3.30 29.93 -12.00
C GLY A 199 3.85 29.15 -13.18
N THR A 200 4.91 28.38 -12.93
CA THR A 200 5.58 27.57 -13.95
C THR A 200 5.30 26.09 -13.68
N GLY A 201 4.91 25.38 -14.74
CA GLY A 201 4.63 23.97 -14.72
C GLY A 201 5.85 23.07 -14.82
N ILE A 202 5.59 21.76 -14.80
CA ILE A 202 6.63 20.72 -14.77
C ILE A 202 7.48 20.75 -16.06
N GLN A 203 6.87 21.12 -17.20
CA GLN A 203 7.53 21.25 -18.50
C GLN A 203 7.99 22.68 -18.80
N ASP A 204 8.17 23.52 -17.77
CA ASP A 204 8.52 24.95 -17.88
C ASP A 204 7.48 25.82 -18.63
N GLU A 205 6.28 25.30 -18.79
CA GLU A 205 5.11 25.98 -19.31
C GLU A 205 4.54 26.99 -18.32
N THR A 206 4.06 28.14 -18.81
CA THR A 206 3.42 29.15 -17.96
C THR A 206 1.96 28.80 -17.74
N TRP A 207 1.54 28.70 -16.48
CA TRP A 207 0.15 28.50 -16.09
C TRP A 207 -0.40 29.75 -15.42
N GLY A 208 -1.62 30.14 -15.77
CA GLY A 208 -2.30 31.33 -15.23
C GLY A 208 -3.61 31.00 -14.53
N LEU A 209 -4.11 31.92 -13.72
CA LEU A 209 -5.40 31.83 -13.05
C LEU A 209 -6.55 32.25 -13.99
N ASN A 210 -7.52 31.36 -14.23
CA ASN A 210 -8.81 31.75 -14.80
C ASN A 210 -9.80 32.12 -13.68
N GLY A 211 -9.67 33.32 -13.14
CA GLY A 211 -10.47 33.75 -12.00
C GLY A 211 -10.09 35.13 -11.47
N GLU A 212 -10.58 35.39 -10.27
CA GLU A 212 -10.36 36.61 -9.50
C GLU A 212 -9.78 36.22 -8.14
N ILE A 213 -8.88 37.04 -7.59
CA ILE A 213 -8.24 36.78 -6.30
C ILE A 213 -8.13 38.06 -5.46
N THR A 214 -8.33 37.93 -4.14
CA THR A 214 -8.22 39.04 -3.17
C THR A 214 -7.97 38.48 -1.76
N GLU A 215 -7.97 39.34 -0.74
CA GLU A 215 -7.70 38.97 0.66
C GLU A 215 -6.39 38.16 0.81
N LEU A 216 -5.32 38.61 0.13
CA LEU A 216 -4.03 37.93 0.01
C LEU A 216 -3.24 37.95 1.32
N GLN A 217 -2.79 36.79 1.80
CA GLN A 217 -2.06 36.67 3.07
C GLN A 217 -0.90 35.68 2.99
N LEU A 218 0.23 36.06 3.58
CA LEU A 218 1.47 35.28 3.62
C LEU A 218 2.08 35.30 5.03
N PHE A 219 2.56 34.15 5.48
CA PHE A 219 3.24 33.99 6.76
C PHE A 219 4.51 33.13 6.58
N GLU A 220 5.63 33.55 7.17
CA GLU A 220 6.86 32.73 7.28
C GLU A 220 6.84 31.84 8.53
N ARG A 221 5.70 31.19 8.73
CA ARG A 221 5.50 30.12 9.71
C ARG A 221 4.30 29.28 9.30
N VAL A 222 4.20 28.09 9.89
CA VAL A 222 2.99 27.26 9.82
C VAL A 222 1.96 27.82 10.80
N LEU A 223 0.74 28.07 10.30
CA LEU A 223 -0.45 28.28 11.14
C LEU A 223 -1.08 26.91 11.46
N ASP A 224 -1.59 26.75 12.68
CA ASP A 224 -2.35 25.55 13.04
C ASP A 224 -3.80 25.55 12.49
N ASP A 225 -4.52 24.44 12.65
CA ASP A 225 -5.89 24.27 12.11
C ASP A 225 -6.87 25.33 12.63
N ASP A 226 -6.75 25.72 13.91
CA ASP A 226 -7.64 26.70 14.55
C ASP A 226 -7.30 28.12 14.08
N GLU A 227 -6.02 28.44 13.95
CA GLU A 227 -5.53 29.69 13.36
C GLU A 227 -6.00 29.84 11.91
N ILE A 228 -5.94 28.78 11.10
CA ILE A 228 -6.43 28.77 9.70
C ILE A 228 -7.95 28.97 9.66
N MET A 229 -8.71 28.28 10.52
CA MET A 229 -10.16 28.45 10.59
C MET A 229 -10.53 29.90 10.99
N ALA A 230 -9.90 30.44 12.03
CA ALA A 230 -10.09 31.82 12.47
C ALA A 230 -9.68 32.83 11.39
N LEU A 231 -8.67 32.51 10.58
CA LEU A 231 -8.26 33.32 9.44
C LEU A 231 -9.35 33.38 8.38
N ALA A 232 -9.92 32.23 8.03
CA ALA A 232 -10.95 32.12 7.02
C ALA A 232 -12.24 32.84 7.45
N GLN A 233 -12.64 32.71 8.73
CA GLN A 233 -13.83 33.36 9.30
C GLN A 233 -13.79 34.91 9.25
N LYS A 234 -12.61 35.52 9.08
CA LYS A 234 -12.46 36.98 8.93
C LYS A 234 -12.81 37.48 7.52
N SER A 235 -13.05 36.59 6.55
CA SER A 235 -13.36 36.99 5.18
C SER A 235 -14.63 37.84 5.11
N LYS A 236 -14.58 38.89 4.27
CA LYS A 236 -15.76 39.74 3.99
C LYS A 236 -16.59 39.19 2.82
N LEU A 237 -16.00 38.31 2.02
CA LEU A 237 -16.58 37.79 0.78
C LEU A 237 -17.20 36.40 0.97
N VAL A 238 -16.65 35.61 1.87
CA VAL A 238 -17.11 34.26 2.17
C VAL A 238 -17.67 34.25 3.58
N LYS A 239 -18.97 34.09 3.72
CA LYS A 239 -19.58 33.82 5.02
C LYS A 239 -19.29 32.37 5.41
N ILE A 240 -18.17 32.17 6.07
CA ILE A 240 -17.82 30.90 6.67
C ILE A 240 -18.61 30.78 7.97
N SER A 241 -19.82 30.26 7.84
CA SER A 241 -20.47 29.59 8.96
C SER A 241 -19.66 28.32 9.18
N ALA A 242 -19.10 28.12 10.37
CA ALA A 242 -18.55 26.81 10.73
C ALA A 242 -19.64 25.79 10.39
N PRO A 243 -19.40 24.85 9.46
CA PRO A 243 -20.48 24.03 8.93
C PRO A 243 -21.18 23.34 10.09
N ASP A 244 -22.48 23.57 10.20
CA ASP A 244 -23.38 22.97 11.17
C ASP A 244 -23.16 23.34 12.66
N ILE A 245 -22.31 24.31 13.00
CA ILE A 245 -22.15 24.70 14.42
C ILE A 245 -23.12 25.82 14.79
N VAL A 246 -24.10 25.50 15.62
CA VAL A 246 -25.02 26.46 16.23
C VAL A 246 -24.26 27.31 17.25
N VAL A 247 -24.42 28.64 17.14
CA VAL A 247 -23.88 29.59 18.13
C VAL A 247 -24.61 29.35 19.46
N LEU A 248 -23.84 29.03 20.49
CA LEU A 248 -24.34 28.79 21.84
C LEU A 248 -24.59 30.13 22.54
N SER A 249 -25.72 30.25 23.25
CA SER A 249 -26.06 31.46 23.98
C SER A 249 -25.15 31.65 25.21
N GLU A 250 -24.83 32.89 25.58
CA GLU A 250 -24.06 33.18 26.80
C GLU A 250 -24.66 32.54 28.06
N PRO A 251 -25.99 32.62 28.31
CA PRO A 251 -26.61 31.95 29.46
C PRO A 251 -26.40 30.44 29.45
N PHE A 252 -26.44 29.81 28.27
CA PHE A 252 -26.18 28.38 28.13
C PHE A 252 -24.72 28.04 28.45
N LEU A 253 -23.77 28.83 27.94
CA LEU A 253 -22.34 28.65 28.20
C LEU A 253 -22.01 28.80 29.68
N GLU A 254 -22.59 29.79 30.36
CA GLU A 254 -22.43 30.01 31.81
C GLU A 254 -23.01 28.86 32.63
N ALA A 255 -24.25 28.45 32.34
CA ALA A 255 -24.91 27.35 33.05
C ALA A 255 -24.14 26.03 32.87
N LEU A 256 -23.63 25.78 31.66
CA LEU A 256 -22.87 24.58 31.35
C LEU A 256 -21.46 24.60 31.98
N ALA A 257 -20.79 25.74 32.00
CA ALA A 257 -19.52 25.89 32.72
C ALA A 257 -19.71 25.64 34.22
N GLY A 258 -20.79 26.15 34.81
CA GLY A 258 -21.17 25.84 36.18
C GLY A 258 -21.43 24.35 36.40
N LEU A 259 -22.11 23.70 35.46
CA LEU A 259 -22.37 22.25 35.51
C LEU A 259 -21.08 21.42 35.41
N GLU A 260 -20.18 21.76 34.49
CA GLU A 260 -18.89 21.09 34.29
C GLU A 260 -17.96 21.22 35.52
N GLN A 261 -18.01 22.36 36.23
CA GLN A 261 -17.28 22.59 37.48
C GLN A 261 -17.77 21.72 38.65
N GLN A 262 -19.05 21.32 38.65
CA GLN A 262 -19.66 20.50 39.70
C GLN A 262 -19.41 18.99 39.51
N ALA A 263 -18.81 18.58 38.38
CA ALA A 263 -18.63 17.17 38.04
C ALA A 263 -17.46 16.53 38.83
N ALA A 264 -17.81 15.61 39.74
CA ALA A 264 -16.86 14.91 40.61
C ALA A 264 -16.13 13.76 39.91
N SER A 265 -16.78 13.09 38.94
CA SER A 265 -16.24 11.94 38.21
C SER A 265 -15.84 12.28 36.76
N PRO A 266 -14.94 11.49 36.12
CA PRO A 266 -14.65 11.63 34.69
C PRO A 266 -15.90 11.45 33.81
N LEU A 267 -16.77 10.49 34.14
CA LEU A 267 -18.05 10.27 33.46
C LEU A 267 -18.94 11.53 33.54
N GLY A 268 -19.02 12.18 34.70
CA GLY A 268 -19.79 13.42 34.85
C GLY A 268 -19.23 14.57 34.00
N ARG A 269 -17.90 14.73 33.97
CA ARG A 269 -17.24 15.75 33.13
C ARG A 269 -17.47 15.49 31.65
N TRP A 270 -17.41 14.22 31.22
CA TRP A 270 -17.74 13.81 29.86
C TRP A 270 -19.20 14.14 29.50
N ALA A 271 -20.14 13.90 30.41
CA ALA A 271 -21.56 14.17 30.16
C ALA A 271 -21.81 15.67 29.90
N GLY A 272 -21.21 16.56 30.70
CA GLY A 272 -21.27 18.01 30.47
C GLY A 272 -20.70 18.43 29.11
N LYS A 273 -19.50 17.95 28.76
CA LYS A 273 -18.88 18.18 27.44
C LYS A 273 -19.74 17.66 26.29
N THR A 274 -20.37 16.51 26.48
CA THR A 274 -21.28 15.91 25.48
C THR A 274 -22.51 16.79 25.24
N LEU A 275 -23.09 17.39 26.29
CA LEU A 275 -24.19 18.35 26.15
C LEU A 275 -23.74 19.60 25.37
N ARG A 276 -22.53 20.12 25.65
CA ARG A 276 -21.92 21.21 24.89
C ARG A 276 -21.91 20.90 23.40
N ARG A 277 -21.35 19.73 23.06
CA ARG A 277 -21.18 19.28 21.69
C ARG A 277 -22.52 19.03 21.02
N ALA A 278 -23.48 18.41 21.72
CA ALA A 278 -24.81 18.16 21.18
C ALA A 278 -25.50 19.48 20.80
N ALA A 279 -25.47 20.48 21.68
CA ALA A 279 -25.99 21.82 21.40
C ALA A 279 -25.26 22.50 20.25
N ALA A 280 -23.93 22.40 20.22
CA ALA A 280 -23.11 22.95 19.15
C ALA A 280 -23.46 22.31 17.79
N ASN A 281 -23.79 21.02 17.75
CA ASN A 281 -24.29 20.34 16.55
C ASN A 281 -25.81 20.53 16.32
N GLY A 282 -26.47 21.44 17.01
CA GLY A 282 -27.86 21.83 16.74
C GLY A 282 -28.93 21.07 17.52
N TYR A 283 -28.58 20.27 18.53
CA TYR A 283 -29.57 19.83 19.51
C TYR A 283 -30.11 21.04 20.30
N ASP A 284 -31.37 20.95 20.73
CA ASP A 284 -32.10 22.05 21.37
C ASP A 284 -31.44 22.48 22.70
N GLN A 285 -30.75 23.62 22.67
CA GLN A 285 -30.04 24.16 23.84
C GLN A 285 -30.97 24.64 24.95
N GLU A 286 -32.21 25.05 24.64
CA GLU A 286 -33.20 25.46 25.63
C GLU A 286 -33.73 24.24 26.40
N LYS A 287 -33.95 23.12 25.71
CA LYS A 287 -34.27 21.83 26.37
C LYS A 287 -33.16 21.38 27.30
N ILE A 288 -31.90 21.53 26.90
CA ILE A 288 -30.76 21.20 27.77
C ILE A 288 -30.74 22.16 28.97
N LEU A 289 -30.81 23.48 28.73
CA LEU A 289 -30.75 24.51 29.77
C LEU A 289 -31.81 24.29 30.86
N ALA A 290 -33.02 23.91 30.47
CA ALA A 290 -34.13 23.65 31.38
C ALA A 290 -33.89 22.47 32.34
N VAL A 291 -33.00 21.52 32.01
CA VAL A 291 -32.71 20.35 32.84
C VAL A 291 -31.39 20.44 33.60
N ILE A 292 -30.46 21.33 33.22
CA ILE A 292 -29.16 21.51 33.87
C ILE A 292 -29.25 21.53 35.42
N PRO A 293 -30.13 22.31 36.07
CA PRO A 293 -30.19 22.35 37.54
C PRO A 293 -30.54 21.00 38.17
N ARG A 294 -31.30 20.15 37.46
CA ARG A 294 -31.72 18.82 37.93
C ARG A 294 -30.62 17.77 37.76
N LEU A 295 -29.63 18.02 36.90
CA LEU A 295 -28.51 17.12 36.65
C LEU A 295 -27.38 17.28 37.67
N ILE A 296 -27.31 18.40 38.39
CA ILE A 296 -26.25 18.69 39.37
C ILE A 296 -26.05 17.55 40.39
N PRO A 297 -27.09 16.99 41.04
CA PRO A 297 -26.91 15.92 42.01
C PRO A 297 -26.29 14.65 41.41
N ALA A 298 -26.56 14.35 40.14
CA ALA A 298 -25.97 13.22 39.43
C ALA A 298 -24.48 13.45 39.16
N LEU A 299 -24.09 14.66 38.75
CA LEU A 299 -22.70 14.99 38.43
C LEU A 299 -21.78 15.09 39.65
N GLN A 300 -22.34 15.38 40.82
CA GLN A 300 -21.59 15.40 42.08
C GLN A 300 -21.25 13.99 42.60
N GLN A 301 -21.80 12.93 41.98
CA GLN A 301 -21.47 11.56 42.35
C GLN A 301 -20.11 11.12 41.79
N THR A 302 -19.38 10.35 42.58
CA THR A 302 -18.12 9.71 42.18
C THR A 302 -18.35 8.30 41.61
N ASP A 303 -19.40 7.61 42.05
CA ASP A 303 -19.79 6.30 41.54
C ASP A 303 -20.54 6.41 40.20
N ALA A 304 -20.07 5.70 39.18
CA ALA A 304 -20.64 5.77 37.83
C ALA A 304 -22.09 5.24 37.78
N GLY A 305 -22.43 4.23 38.57
CA GLY A 305 -23.79 3.69 38.65
C GLY A 305 -24.78 4.72 39.20
N GLU A 306 -24.38 5.44 40.25
CA GLU A 306 -25.17 6.52 40.84
C GLU A 306 -25.30 7.74 39.92
N VAL A 307 -24.24 8.10 39.17
CA VAL A 307 -24.34 9.12 38.10
C VAL A 307 -25.45 8.74 37.12
N VAL A 308 -25.41 7.52 36.57
CA VAL A 308 -26.40 7.06 35.57
C VAL A 308 -27.81 6.98 36.17
N ARG A 309 -27.96 6.45 37.38
CA ARG A 309 -29.26 6.30 38.05
C ARG A 309 -29.92 7.66 38.29
N LEU A 310 -29.19 8.60 38.88
CA LEU A 310 -29.71 9.95 39.17
C LEU A 310 -29.93 10.76 37.89
N TRP A 311 -29.05 10.62 36.89
CA TRP A 311 -29.20 11.27 35.59
C TRP A 311 -30.51 10.86 34.91
N ASN A 312 -30.73 9.55 34.77
CA ASN A 312 -31.92 9.02 34.08
C ASN A 312 -33.22 9.34 34.83
N LEU A 313 -33.16 9.47 36.16
CA LEU A 313 -34.30 9.93 36.96
C LEU A 313 -34.61 11.40 36.72
N ALA A 314 -33.58 12.24 36.57
CA ALA A 314 -33.72 13.68 36.38
C ALA A 314 -34.09 14.09 34.95
N CYS A 315 -33.67 13.31 33.94
CA CYS A 315 -33.82 13.64 32.53
C CYS A 315 -34.31 12.44 31.68
N PRO A 316 -35.63 12.31 31.43
CA PRO A 316 -36.17 11.16 30.69
C PRO A 316 -35.92 11.22 29.18
N PHE A 317 -35.60 12.40 28.62
CA PHE A 317 -35.39 12.60 27.18
C PHE A 317 -33.89 12.59 26.76
N LEU A 318 -32.96 12.60 27.72
CA LEU A 318 -31.52 12.37 27.50
C LEU A 318 -31.08 11.26 28.44
N GLN A 319 -31.04 10.03 27.94
CA GLN A 319 -30.79 8.85 28.76
C GLN A 319 -29.35 8.37 28.62
N MET A 320 -28.74 8.02 29.75
CA MET A 320 -27.49 7.28 29.83
C MET A 320 -27.79 5.78 29.80
N PHE A 321 -27.29 5.10 28.78
CA PHE A 321 -27.22 3.65 28.75
C PHE A 321 -25.81 3.20 29.13
N SER A 322 -25.68 2.40 30.18
CA SER A 322 -24.37 1.99 30.69
C SER A 322 -24.28 0.46 30.83
N ASN A 323 -23.13 -0.07 30.45
CA ASN A 323 -22.72 -1.45 30.69
C ASN A 323 -21.30 -1.47 31.27
N GLN A 324 -20.70 -2.65 31.41
CA GLN A 324 -19.36 -2.79 32.00
C GLN A 324 -18.23 -2.11 31.19
N GLN A 325 -18.41 -1.94 29.88
CA GLN A 325 -17.36 -1.47 28.97
C GLN A 325 -17.54 0.02 28.61
N LEU A 326 -18.78 0.47 28.41
CA LEU A 326 -19.06 1.85 28.01
C LEU A 326 -20.36 2.41 28.59
N THR A 327 -20.46 3.74 28.58
CA THR A 327 -21.70 4.50 28.78
C THR A 327 -21.98 5.35 27.55
N ALA A 328 -23.19 5.26 27.00
CA ALA A 328 -23.65 6.08 25.87
C ALA A 328 -24.72 7.08 26.34
N LEU A 329 -24.68 8.31 25.81
CA LEU A 329 -25.74 9.30 26.02
C LEU A 329 -26.62 9.38 24.78
N ILE A 330 -27.92 9.11 24.96
CA ILE A 330 -28.88 8.95 23.87
C ILE A 330 -30.07 9.88 24.10
N ALA A 331 -30.43 10.66 23.08
CA ALA A 331 -31.62 11.47 23.08
C ALA A 331 -32.85 10.66 22.64
N ILE A 332 -33.92 10.72 23.42
CA ILE A 332 -35.17 9.96 23.25
C ILE A 332 -36.31 10.91 22.93
N GLY A 333 -37.24 10.48 22.07
CA GLY A 333 -38.33 11.30 21.57
C GLY A 333 -37.92 12.04 20.30
N ASN A 334 -38.26 13.33 20.19
CA ASN A 334 -38.03 14.11 18.97
C ASN A 334 -36.83 15.06 19.10
N GLY A 335 -36.06 15.18 18.03
CA GLY A 335 -34.94 16.12 17.93
C GLY A 335 -34.58 16.46 16.48
N GLN A 336 -33.55 17.28 16.31
CA GLN A 336 -32.98 17.69 15.01
C GLN A 336 -31.53 18.16 15.21
N GLY A 337 -30.84 18.49 14.11
CA GLY A 337 -29.48 19.05 14.10
C GLY A 337 -28.38 18.01 14.26
N THR A 338 -28.53 17.09 15.22
CA THR A 338 -27.57 16.02 15.52
C THR A 338 -28.24 14.66 15.56
N VAL A 339 -27.49 13.57 15.51
CA VAL A 339 -28.04 12.21 15.67
C VAL A 339 -28.39 11.91 17.13
N PRO A 340 -29.36 11.01 17.42
CA PRO A 340 -29.75 10.67 18.78
C PRO A 340 -28.62 10.13 19.67
N LEU A 341 -27.63 9.43 19.12
CA LEU A 341 -26.44 9.00 19.86
C LEU A 341 -25.49 10.19 20.01
N LEU A 342 -25.54 10.87 21.16
CA LEU A 342 -24.82 12.12 21.41
C LEU A 342 -23.35 11.92 21.78
N GLY A 343 -23.00 10.77 22.35
CA GLY A 343 -21.64 10.42 22.72
C GLY A 343 -21.52 9.03 23.33
N ALA A 344 -20.28 8.55 23.48
CA ALA A 344 -19.94 7.36 24.23
C ALA A 344 -18.65 7.57 25.06
N PHE A 345 -18.66 7.04 26.27
CA PHE A 345 -17.58 7.06 27.26
C PHE A 345 -17.10 5.63 27.51
N GLU A 346 -15.80 5.39 27.32
CA GLU A 346 -15.16 4.10 27.57
C GLU A 346 -14.66 4.07 29.03
N HIS A 347 -15.03 3.02 29.76
CA HIS A 347 -14.82 2.96 31.21
C HIS A 347 -13.38 2.60 31.61
N GLN A 348 -12.63 1.87 30.79
CA GLN A 348 -11.29 1.39 31.15
C GLN A 348 -10.24 2.50 31.06
N SER A 349 -10.19 3.20 29.94
CA SER A 349 -9.41 4.40 29.65
C SER A 349 -9.97 5.67 30.29
N GLN A 350 -11.25 5.67 30.70
CA GLN A 350 -11.98 6.84 31.21
C GLN A 350 -11.98 8.00 30.20
N ARG A 351 -12.15 7.67 28.92
CA ARG A 351 -12.10 8.63 27.80
C ARG A 351 -13.36 8.60 26.97
N GLU A 352 -13.54 9.71 26.27
CA GLU A 352 -14.54 9.82 25.24
C GLU A 352 -14.11 9.08 23.96
N VAL A 353 -15.08 8.44 23.30
CA VAL A 353 -14.86 7.71 22.05
C VAL A 353 -14.93 8.63 20.84
N PHE A 354 -15.92 9.52 20.80
CA PHE A 354 -16.23 10.36 19.63
C PHE A 354 -15.66 11.77 19.77
N GLY A 355 -15.29 12.35 18.62
CA GLY A 355 -14.83 13.73 18.52
C GLY A 355 -16.00 14.72 18.49
N GLN A 356 -15.95 15.69 17.58
CA GLN A 356 -16.96 16.73 17.38
C GLN A 356 -18.31 16.21 16.84
N LYS A 357 -18.35 15.01 16.22
CA LYS A 357 -19.57 14.34 15.78
C LYS A 357 -19.48 12.85 16.14
N THR A 358 -20.61 12.16 16.29
CA THR A 358 -20.64 10.71 16.56
C THR A 358 -20.68 9.91 15.25
N ILE A 359 -21.67 9.02 15.07
CA ILE A 359 -21.94 8.29 13.82
C ILE A 359 -23.13 8.92 13.12
N PHE A 360 -22.92 9.35 11.89
CA PHE A 360 -23.90 10.07 11.09
C PHE A 360 -23.89 9.63 9.62
N TRP A 361 -24.76 10.23 8.82
CA TRP A 361 -24.88 9.93 7.39
C TRP A 361 -25.13 11.19 6.56
N GLU A 362 -24.71 11.10 5.29
CA GLU A 362 -25.05 12.04 4.22
C GLU A 362 -25.66 11.26 3.04
N LEU A 363 -26.62 11.86 2.34
CA LEU A 363 -27.28 11.30 1.17
C LEU A 363 -27.25 12.33 0.04
N ASP A 364 -26.66 11.96 -1.09
CA ASP A 364 -26.77 12.69 -2.36
C ASP A 364 -27.97 12.14 -3.14
N ALA A 365 -28.86 13.02 -3.58
CA ALA A 365 -30.06 12.66 -4.34
C ALA A 365 -30.38 13.71 -5.41
N LEU A 366 -31.12 13.31 -6.43
CA LEU A 366 -31.69 14.17 -7.46
C LEU A 366 -33.18 14.37 -7.20
N PHE A 367 -33.60 15.63 -7.12
CA PHE A 367 -34.99 16.06 -6.99
C PHE A 367 -35.38 16.74 -8.30
N ALA A 368 -36.16 16.08 -9.15
CA ALA A 368 -36.50 16.60 -10.48
C ALA A 368 -35.25 17.11 -11.25
N ALA A 369 -34.18 16.31 -11.25
CA ALA A 369 -32.86 16.59 -11.81
C ALA A 369 -31.99 17.65 -11.07
N GLU A 370 -32.47 18.24 -9.99
CA GLU A 370 -31.67 19.09 -9.11
C GLU A 370 -30.90 18.25 -8.08
N LYS A 371 -29.58 18.38 -8.02
CA LYS A 371 -28.76 17.73 -6.99
C LYS A 371 -29.00 18.38 -5.63
N ARG A 372 -29.40 17.59 -4.65
CA ARG A 372 -29.52 17.99 -3.25
C ARG A 372 -28.76 17.02 -2.35
N LYS A 373 -28.19 17.56 -1.27
CA LYS A 373 -27.57 16.80 -0.20
C LYS A 373 -28.47 16.85 1.02
N LEU A 374 -28.82 15.67 1.55
CA LEU A 374 -29.53 15.50 2.81
C LEU A 374 -28.58 14.93 3.85
N THR A 375 -28.83 15.25 5.12
CA THR A 375 -27.96 14.81 6.21
C THR A 375 -28.78 14.35 7.41
N SER A 376 -28.12 13.64 8.31
CA SER A 376 -28.68 13.25 9.61
C SER A 376 -29.06 14.42 10.55
N ALA A 377 -28.81 15.68 10.15
CA ALA A 377 -29.26 16.88 10.87
C ALA A 377 -30.77 17.15 10.71
N ALA A 378 -31.44 16.41 9.82
CA ALA A 378 -32.89 16.45 9.68
C ALA A 378 -33.62 16.12 10.99
N SER A 379 -34.91 16.48 11.07
CA SER A 379 -35.74 16.13 12.21
C SER A 379 -35.91 14.61 12.33
N TRP A 380 -35.87 14.11 13.56
CA TRP A 380 -35.96 12.68 13.84
C TRP A 380 -36.80 12.38 15.07
N THR A 381 -37.24 11.13 15.14
CA THR A 381 -37.81 10.48 16.32
C THR A 381 -36.95 9.27 16.71
N CYS A 382 -36.62 9.13 17.98
CA CYS A 382 -35.88 8.02 18.56
C CYS A 382 -36.70 7.36 19.67
N SER A 383 -36.93 6.06 19.57
CA SER A 383 -37.66 5.30 20.58
C SER A 383 -36.96 3.98 20.91
N PRO A 384 -36.93 3.56 22.19
CA PRO A 384 -36.48 2.21 22.54
C PRO A 384 -37.43 1.17 21.94
N ASP A 385 -36.87 0.04 21.52
CA ASP A 385 -37.66 -1.02 20.88
C ASP A 385 -38.58 -1.73 21.90
N LYS A 386 -39.84 -1.95 21.53
CA LYS A 386 -40.83 -2.62 22.40
C LYS A 386 -40.43 -4.08 22.64
N GLY A 387 -40.21 -4.45 23.91
CA GLY A 387 -39.86 -5.82 24.30
C GLY A 387 -38.39 -6.19 24.07
N ALA A 388 -37.53 -5.25 23.64
CA ALA A 388 -36.10 -5.47 23.51
C ALA A 388 -35.39 -5.36 24.88
N VAL A 389 -34.29 -6.13 25.01
CA VAL A 389 -33.34 -6.01 26.13
C VAL A 389 -32.77 -4.58 26.15
N ALA A 390 -32.46 -4.05 27.34
CA ALA A 390 -31.86 -2.72 27.48
C ALA A 390 -30.66 -2.57 26.53
N GLY A 391 -30.71 -1.59 25.60
CA GLY A 391 -29.64 -1.35 24.61
C GLY A 391 -30.06 -1.24 23.14
N HIS A 392 -31.36 -1.18 22.80
CA HIS A 392 -31.87 -1.16 21.42
C HIS A 392 -32.83 0.01 21.18
N TRP A 393 -32.64 0.75 20.09
CA TRP A 393 -33.46 1.88 19.69
C TRP A 393 -33.70 1.92 18.18
N THR A 394 -34.88 2.37 17.79
CA THR A 394 -35.20 2.73 16.40
C THR A 394 -35.19 4.25 16.25
N ILE A 395 -34.42 4.72 15.27
CA ILE A 395 -34.32 6.12 14.87
C ILE A 395 -34.98 6.29 13.51
N THR A 396 -35.85 7.28 13.37
CA THR A 396 -36.52 7.63 12.12
C THR A 396 -36.29 9.10 11.82
N TRP A 397 -35.73 9.42 10.65
CA TRP A 397 -35.61 10.79 10.15
C TRP A 397 -36.69 11.06 9.11
N GLU A 398 -37.40 12.17 9.28
CA GLU A 398 -38.36 12.68 8.30
C GLU A 398 -37.62 13.65 7.37
N LEU A 399 -37.62 13.33 6.08
CA LEU A 399 -36.91 14.08 5.05
C LEU A 399 -37.90 14.76 4.09
N PRO A 400 -37.45 15.73 3.27
CA PRO A 400 -38.34 16.40 2.32
C PRO A 400 -39.11 15.42 1.43
N GLU A 401 -40.30 15.84 1.00
CA GLU A 401 -41.10 15.11 0.00
C GLU A 401 -41.45 13.66 0.37
N LYS A 402 -41.65 13.40 1.69
CA LYS A 402 -42.01 12.10 2.28
C LYS A 402 -40.92 11.03 2.18
N LEU A 403 -39.70 11.41 1.84
CA LEU A 403 -38.54 10.54 2.00
C LEU A 403 -38.33 10.29 3.50
N ARG A 404 -37.93 9.07 3.87
CA ARG A 404 -37.67 8.70 5.26
C ARG A 404 -36.40 7.88 5.38
N ALA A 405 -35.59 8.17 6.39
CA ALA A 405 -34.47 7.30 6.77
C ALA A 405 -34.78 6.58 8.08
N VAL A 406 -34.36 5.32 8.20
CA VAL A 406 -34.55 4.51 9.42
C VAL A 406 -33.23 3.84 9.80
N SER A 407 -32.92 3.81 11.08
CA SER A 407 -31.75 3.13 11.64
C SER A 407 -32.09 2.45 12.96
N ARG A 408 -31.65 1.21 13.12
CA ARG A 408 -31.69 0.46 14.38
C ARG A 408 -30.33 0.60 15.06
N LEU A 409 -30.31 1.32 16.17
CA LEU A 409 -29.15 1.46 17.05
C LEU A 409 -29.17 0.35 18.10
N LYS A 410 -28.08 -0.42 18.17
CA LYS A 410 -27.87 -1.43 19.20
C LYS A 410 -26.54 -1.20 19.90
N ILE A 411 -26.55 -1.21 21.22
CA ILE A 411 -25.35 -1.10 22.06
C ILE A 411 -25.27 -2.34 22.94
N ALA A 412 -24.23 -3.13 22.73
CA ALA A 412 -24.00 -4.36 23.48
C ALA A 412 -22.50 -4.52 23.79
N ALA A 413 -22.17 -4.69 25.08
CA ALA A 413 -20.80 -4.71 25.56
C ALA A 413 -19.99 -3.50 25.05
N ALA A 414 -18.85 -3.73 24.40
CA ALA A 414 -17.97 -2.70 23.86
C ALA A 414 -18.39 -2.18 22.47
N ARG A 415 -19.56 -2.57 21.96
CA ARG A 415 -19.93 -2.42 20.54
C ARG A 415 -21.20 -1.61 20.36
N ILE A 416 -21.15 -0.68 19.41
CA ILE A 416 -22.26 0.14 18.90
C ILE A 416 -22.51 -0.30 17.45
N GLU A 417 -23.71 -0.74 17.16
CA GLU A 417 -24.16 -1.21 15.85
C GLU A 417 -25.29 -0.31 15.33
N MET A 418 -25.21 0.11 14.08
CA MET A 418 -26.27 0.86 13.40
C MET A 418 -26.41 0.40 11.96
N ASP A 419 -27.63 0.12 11.52
CA ASP A 419 -27.94 0.01 10.09
C ASP A 419 -28.50 1.32 9.54
N LEU A 420 -28.75 1.39 8.23
CA LEU A 420 -29.36 2.55 7.61
C LEU A 420 -30.19 2.14 6.39
N GLU A 421 -31.46 2.53 6.40
CA GLU A 421 -32.42 2.31 5.33
C GLU A 421 -32.98 3.65 4.85
N PHE A 422 -33.20 3.78 3.54
CA PHE A 422 -33.92 4.92 2.95
C PHE A 422 -35.16 4.43 2.22
N TYR A 423 -36.32 4.97 2.62
CA TYR A 423 -37.61 4.72 2.01
C TYR A 423 -37.98 5.91 1.13
N ASN A 424 -38.04 5.67 -0.17
CA ASN A 424 -38.34 6.69 -1.17
C ASN A 424 -39.61 6.30 -1.96
N PRO A 425 -40.77 6.88 -1.62
CA PRO A 425 -42.00 6.60 -2.36
C PRO A 425 -42.14 7.45 -3.65
N SER A 426 -41.26 8.42 -3.88
CA SER A 426 -41.42 9.40 -4.97
C SER A 426 -40.68 8.95 -6.23
N PRO A 427 -41.35 8.82 -7.39
CA PRO A 427 -40.70 8.52 -8.65
C PRO A 427 -39.85 9.69 -9.19
N ASP A 428 -40.00 10.90 -8.63
CA ASP A 428 -39.28 12.11 -9.05
C ASP A 428 -37.98 12.35 -8.26
N ILE A 429 -37.75 11.54 -7.21
CA ILE A 429 -36.54 11.59 -6.38
C ILE A 429 -35.70 10.37 -6.68
N ARG A 430 -34.43 10.58 -7.07
CA ARG A 430 -33.46 9.49 -7.26
C ARG A 430 -32.36 9.58 -6.21
N LEU A 431 -32.17 8.50 -5.45
CA LEU A 431 -31.04 8.39 -4.52
C LEU A 431 -29.80 7.99 -5.32
N GLU A 432 -28.68 8.70 -5.12
CA GLU A 432 -27.44 8.49 -5.89
C GLU A 432 -26.36 7.81 -5.06
N ASN A 433 -26.04 8.37 -3.89
CA ASN A 433 -24.93 7.92 -3.07
C ASN A 433 -25.22 8.21 -1.59
N VAL A 434 -24.82 7.30 -0.71
CA VAL A 434 -24.88 7.47 0.74
C VAL A 434 -23.49 7.36 1.35
N SER A 435 -23.16 8.27 2.26
CA SER A 435 -21.99 8.19 3.12
C SER A 435 -22.41 7.61 4.48
N PHE A 436 -22.18 6.32 4.69
CA PHE A 436 -22.47 5.64 5.96
C PHE A 436 -21.66 4.34 6.11
N PRO A 437 -21.03 4.08 7.28
CA PRO A 437 -20.96 4.98 8.42
C PRO A 437 -20.01 6.15 8.18
N LEU A 438 -20.40 7.33 8.66
CA LEU A 438 -19.55 8.51 8.76
C LEU A 438 -19.31 8.78 10.25
N VAL A 439 -18.06 8.66 10.72
CA VAL A 439 -17.72 8.66 12.15
C VAL A 439 -16.57 9.63 12.42
N ARG A 440 -16.67 10.47 13.46
CA ARG A 440 -15.51 11.22 13.98
C ARG A 440 -15.04 10.66 15.32
N LEU A 441 -13.82 10.15 15.34
CA LEU A 441 -13.18 9.67 16.56
C LEU A 441 -12.33 10.78 17.17
N GLY A 442 -12.41 10.92 18.50
CA GLY A 442 -11.61 11.90 19.21
C GLY A 442 -10.12 11.58 19.13
N HIS A 443 -9.26 12.60 19.10
CA HIS A 443 -7.80 12.44 19.08
C HIS A 443 -7.32 11.53 20.22
N LYS A 444 -6.59 10.47 19.88
CA LYS A 444 -5.89 9.61 20.83
C LYS A 444 -4.54 10.25 21.16
N GLN A 445 -4.30 10.58 22.43
CA GLN A 445 -3.15 11.40 22.85
C GLN A 445 -2.18 10.65 23.78
N GLN A 446 -2.41 9.36 24.07
CA GLN A 446 -1.49 8.59 24.92
C GLN A 446 -0.34 8.02 24.11
N GLY A 447 0.84 8.63 24.20
CA GLY A 447 2.00 8.13 23.44
C GLY A 447 1.82 8.36 21.94
N THR A 448 2.01 7.32 21.13
CA THR A 448 1.79 7.38 19.68
C THR A 448 0.41 6.82 19.33
N ASP A 449 -0.35 7.59 18.56
CA ASP A 449 -1.59 7.14 17.96
C ASP A 449 -1.37 6.53 16.58
N TYR A 450 -2.15 5.50 16.26
CA TYR A 450 -1.99 4.67 15.08
C TYR A 450 -3.32 4.49 14.36
N LEU A 451 -3.30 4.66 13.05
CA LEU A 451 -4.39 4.26 12.15
C LEU A 451 -4.02 2.95 11.45
N VAL A 452 -4.87 1.95 11.61
CA VAL A 452 -4.86 0.69 10.85
C VAL A 452 -5.59 0.92 9.54
N HIS A 453 -4.87 0.79 8.42
CA HIS A 453 -5.43 0.89 7.07
C HIS A 453 -5.28 -0.45 6.33
N PRO A 454 -6.37 -1.09 5.86
CA PRO A 454 -6.31 -2.36 5.15
C PRO A 454 -6.01 -2.17 3.66
N ALA A 455 -4.79 -1.73 3.37
CA ALA A 455 -4.20 -1.74 2.04
C ALA A 455 -3.07 -2.77 1.99
N GLN A 456 -2.95 -3.52 0.90
CA GLN A 456 -1.92 -4.56 0.74
C GLN A 456 -1.91 -5.55 1.93
N SER A 457 -0.78 -5.82 2.57
CA SER A 457 -0.76 -6.69 3.75
C SER A 457 -1.53 -6.06 4.94
N GLY A 458 -1.67 -4.73 4.95
CA GLY A 458 -2.07 -3.87 6.06
C GLY A 458 -0.97 -2.83 6.31
N VAL A 459 -1.34 -1.58 6.62
CA VAL A 459 -0.39 -0.48 6.87
C VAL A 459 -0.76 0.26 8.15
N LEU A 460 0.24 0.54 8.99
CA LEU A 460 0.14 1.42 10.14
C LEU A 460 0.60 2.84 9.81
N TYR A 461 -0.32 3.78 9.89
CA TYR A 461 -0.01 5.20 9.87
C TYR A 461 0.21 5.68 11.30
N ARG A 462 1.35 6.31 11.57
CA ARG A 462 1.68 6.89 12.87
C ARG A 462 1.26 8.35 12.89
N HIS A 463 0.66 8.79 13.98
CA HIS A 463 0.21 10.17 14.14
C HIS A 463 -0.74 10.67 13.03
N PRO A 464 -1.73 9.88 12.61
CA PRO A 464 -2.57 10.19 11.44
C PRO A 464 -3.31 11.53 11.53
N VAL A 465 -3.51 12.07 12.73
CA VAL A 465 -4.10 13.40 12.94
C VAL A 465 -3.13 14.53 12.58
N SER A 466 -1.84 14.38 12.89
CA SER A 466 -0.83 15.44 12.76
C SER A 466 0.17 15.24 11.60
N THR A 467 0.22 14.06 10.98
CA THR A 467 1.10 13.73 9.84
C THR A 467 0.28 13.52 8.57
N GLU A 468 0.01 12.28 8.18
CA GLU A 468 -0.76 11.97 6.98
C GLU A 468 -1.78 10.87 7.19
N THR A 469 -2.86 10.95 6.41
CA THR A 469 -3.85 9.88 6.28
C THR A 469 -3.73 9.19 4.92
N PRO A 470 -4.16 7.92 4.79
CA PRO A 470 -4.16 7.23 3.50
C PRO A 470 -4.99 7.97 2.44
N ARG A 471 -4.67 7.74 1.17
CA ARG A 471 -5.49 8.24 0.05
C ARG A 471 -6.87 7.59 0.08
N PRO A 472 -7.92 8.28 -0.39
CA PRO A 472 -9.18 7.63 -0.72
C PRO A 472 -8.95 6.40 -1.58
N ALA A 473 -9.56 5.29 -1.20
CA ALA A 473 -9.37 4.01 -1.84
C ALA A 473 -10.72 3.33 -2.07
N TRP A 474 -10.78 2.50 -3.10
CA TRP A 474 -12.00 1.82 -3.52
C TRP A 474 -11.92 0.34 -3.13
N TYR A 475 -12.94 -0.15 -2.44
CA TYR A 475 -13.11 -1.55 -2.10
C TYR A 475 -14.03 -2.22 -3.15
N PRO A 476 -13.77 -3.48 -3.51
CA PRO A 476 -12.54 -4.25 -3.21
C PRO A 476 -11.39 -3.89 -4.17
N SER A 477 -10.17 -3.71 -3.65
CA SER A 477 -8.94 -3.59 -4.47
C SER A 477 -7.68 -3.88 -3.66
N GLY A 478 -6.52 -3.93 -4.31
CA GLY A 478 -5.22 -4.04 -3.61
C GLY A 478 -4.90 -2.84 -2.70
N PHE A 479 -5.54 -1.69 -2.95
CA PHE A 479 -5.41 -0.47 -2.12
C PHE A 479 -6.45 -0.38 -1.02
N LEU A 480 -7.48 -1.22 -1.03
CA LEU A 480 -8.45 -1.38 0.05
C LEU A 480 -9.06 -2.77 -0.03
N ASN A 481 -8.47 -3.71 0.73
CA ASN A 481 -8.73 -5.13 0.54
C ASN A 481 -9.58 -5.78 1.63
N MET A 482 -9.89 -5.01 2.68
CA MET A 482 -10.85 -5.35 3.73
C MET A 482 -11.65 -4.09 4.06
N GLN A 483 -12.90 -4.26 4.49
CA GLN A 483 -13.82 -3.14 4.69
C GLN A 483 -13.82 -2.64 6.14
N PHE A 484 -12.68 -2.20 6.68
CA PHE A 484 -12.63 -1.59 8.01
C PHE A 484 -11.49 -0.57 8.16
N GLY A 485 -11.48 0.12 9.29
CA GLY A 485 -10.32 0.82 9.81
C GLY A 485 -10.31 0.73 11.32
N ALA A 486 -9.17 1.05 11.95
CA ALA A 486 -9.10 1.17 13.39
C ALA A 486 -8.16 2.29 13.81
N TYR A 487 -8.45 2.93 14.93
CA TYR A 487 -7.65 4.01 15.50
C TYR A 487 -7.37 3.74 16.97
N TYR A 488 -6.10 3.66 17.35
CA TYR A 488 -5.69 3.29 18.70
C TYR A 488 -4.46 4.05 19.19
N ASP A 489 -4.29 4.10 20.51
CA ASP A 489 -3.06 4.48 21.20
C ASP A 489 -2.68 3.41 22.23
N ASP A 490 -1.72 3.70 23.10
CA ASP A 490 -1.24 2.75 24.12
C ASP A 490 -2.32 2.35 25.14
N LEU A 491 -3.43 3.09 25.22
CA LEU A 491 -4.48 2.87 26.21
C LEU A 491 -5.73 2.20 25.64
N SER A 492 -6.18 2.60 24.45
CA SER A 492 -7.47 2.14 23.90
C SER A 492 -7.56 2.27 22.38
N GLY A 493 -8.33 1.38 21.77
CA GLY A 493 -8.59 1.37 20.33
C GLY A 493 -10.08 1.39 19.97
N VAL A 494 -10.37 1.86 18.76
CA VAL A 494 -11.73 1.86 18.18
C VAL A 494 -11.66 1.28 16.77
N TYR A 495 -12.44 0.23 16.53
CA TYR A 495 -12.66 -0.40 15.22
C TYR A 495 -13.90 0.21 14.56
N VAL A 496 -13.84 0.50 13.26
CA VAL A 496 -14.95 1.05 12.47
C VAL A 496 -15.10 0.26 11.16
N SER A 497 -16.30 -0.25 10.89
CA SER A 497 -16.59 -1.00 9.66
C SER A 497 -18.06 -0.90 9.26
N PRO A 498 -18.40 -0.85 7.95
CA PRO A 498 -19.78 -1.06 7.48
C PRO A 498 -20.28 -2.51 7.65
N GLU A 499 -19.40 -3.49 7.86
CA GLU A 499 -19.70 -4.94 7.90
C GLU A 499 -20.71 -5.41 6.83
N ASP A 500 -20.45 -5.06 5.57
CA ASP A 500 -21.24 -5.51 4.42
C ASP A 500 -20.95 -6.97 4.09
N VAL A 501 -21.97 -7.81 4.23
CA VAL A 501 -21.85 -9.26 3.99
C VAL A 501 -21.67 -9.63 2.53
N HIS A 502 -21.91 -8.73 1.57
CA HIS A 502 -21.89 -9.00 0.13
C HIS A 502 -20.73 -8.36 -0.63
N ALA A 503 -19.82 -7.66 0.06
CA ALA A 503 -18.66 -7.01 -0.53
C ALA A 503 -18.98 -6.02 -1.66
N GLY A 504 -20.07 -5.25 -1.54
CA GLY A 504 -20.41 -4.21 -2.51
C GLY A 504 -19.34 -3.12 -2.60
N ILE A 505 -19.26 -2.49 -3.78
CA ILE A 505 -18.32 -1.40 -4.07
C ILE A 505 -18.52 -0.25 -3.09
N LYS A 506 -17.41 0.21 -2.48
CA LYS A 506 -17.39 1.37 -1.60
C LYS A 506 -16.13 2.18 -1.79
N GLU A 507 -16.21 3.49 -1.57
CA GLU A 507 -15.03 4.32 -1.38
C GLU A 507 -14.83 4.58 0.11
N TYR A 508 -13.61 4.37 0.59
CA TYR A 508 -13.20 4.63 1.95
C TYR A 508 -12.32 5.87 2.01
N ILE A 509 -12.64 6.77 2.91
CA ILE A 509 -11.94 8.02 3.12
C ILE A 509 -11.63 8.15 4.61
N VAL A 510 -10.36 8.41 4.93
CA VAL A 510 -9.92 8.80 6.27
C VAL A 510 -9.22 10.14 6.19
N ARG A 511 -9.60 11.07 7.06
CA ARG A 511 -8.98 12.38 7.13
C ARG A 511 -8.99 12.93 8.54
N ALA A 512 -7.92 13.63 8.88
CA ALA A 512 -7.91 14.45 10.07
C ALA A 512 -8.79 15.69 9.85
N ARG A 513 -9.61 16.04 10.84
CA ARG A 513 -10.57 17.14 10.75
C ARG A 513 -10.77 17.77 12.13
N SER A 514 -10.33 19.02 12.29
CA SER A 514 -10.46 19.78 13.55
C SER A 514 -9.88 19.02 14.75
N GLY A 515 -8.70 18.40 14.57
CA GLY A 515 -8.07 17.56 15.58
C GLY A 515 -8.65 16.14 15.76
N ASP A 516 -9.78 15.80 15.14
CA ASP A 516 -10.35 14.46 15.15
C ASP A 516 -9.90 13.62 13.95
N LEU A 517 -10.17 12.31 14.01
CA LEU A 517 -10.02 11.42 12.86
C LEU A 517 -11.40 11.01 12.32
N GLU A 518 -11.72 11.43 11.09
CA GLU A 518 -12.98 11.12 10.42
C GLU A 518 -12.84 9.91 9.50
N PHE A 519 -13.73 8.93 9.67
CA PHE A 519 -13.87 7.73 8.84
C PHE A 519 -15.15 7.87 8.01
N CYS A 520 -15.06 7.69 6.71
CA CYS A 520 -16.18 7.81 5.79
C CYS A 520 -16.22 6.64 4.81
N TRP A 521 -17.38 6.01 4.70
CA TRP A 521 -17.67 4.98 3.70
C TRP A 521 -18.75 5.47 2.75
N ASN A 522 -18.41 5.71 1.50
CA ASN A 522 -19.34 6.09 0.44
C ASN A 522 -19.78 4.87 -0.35
N GLN A 523 -21.07 4.74 -0.58
CA GLN A 523 -21.64 3.68 -1.40
C GLN A 523 -22.76 4.20 -2.31
N ALA A 524 -22.78 3.69 -3.53
CA ALA A 524 -23.81 4.01 -4.51
C ALA A 524 -25.15 3.36 -4.15
N VAL A 525 -26.26 4.03 -4.48
CA VAL A 525 -27.61 3.47 -4.35
C VAL A 525 -28.09 2.99 -5.72
N PRO A 526 -28.38 1.70 -5.90
CA PRO A 526 -28.82 1.16 -7.19
C PRO A 526 -30.20 1.69 -7.58
N TYR A 527 -30.47 1.73 -8.88
CA TYR A 527 -31.81 1.99 -9.42
C TYR A 527 -32.09 1.18 -10.69
N ASP A 528 -33.39 0.97 -10.95
CA ASP A 528 -33.86 0.19 -12.10
C ASP A 528 -33.45 0.87 -13.43
N ILE A 529 -33.16 0.06 -14.43
CA ILE A 529 -32.90 0.44 -15.82
C ILE A 529 -33.98 1.36 -16.40
N GLN A 530 -35.23 1.19 -15.96
CA GLN A 530 -36.39 2.00 -16.37
C GLN A 530 -36.73 3.12 -15.36
N GLY A 531 -36.10 3.15 -14.19
CA GLY A 531 -36.43 4.07 -13.11
C GLY A 531 -35.67 5.40 -13.20
N ASN A 532 -36.39 6.52 -13.14
CA ASN A 532 -35.80 7.85 -12.97
C ASN A 532 -35.77 8.31 -11.51
N GLY A 533 -36.31 7.51 -10.59
CA GLY A 533 -36.44 7.79 -9.16
C GLY A 533 -37.24 6.68 -8.47
N GLY A 534 -37.62 6.89 -7.21
CA GLY A 534 -38.33 5.92 -6.39
C GLY A 534 -37.46 4.75 -5.91
N ASN A 535 -36.15 4.81 -6.15
CA ASN A 535 -35.22 3.82 -5.65
C ASN A 535 -34.98 4.02 -4.14
N ALA A 536 -34.81 2.92 -3.44
CA ALA A 536 -34.63 2.85 -2.00
C ALA A 536 -33.27 2.22 -1.66
N LEU A 537 -32.79 2.49 -0.45
CA LEU A 537 -31.70 1.73 0.13
C LEU A 537 -32.29 0.78 1.16
N GLN A 538 -32.32 -0.52 0.85
CA GLN A 538 -32.62 -1.56 1.82
C GLN A 538 -31.32 -1.93 2.53
N ALA A 539 -31.32 -2.05 3.86
CA ALA A 539 -30.10 -2.29 4.63
C ALA A 539 -29.60 -3.73 4.42
N PRO A 540 -28.45 -3.96 3.77
CA PRO A 540 -27.82 -5.27 3.71
C PRO A 540 -26.77 -5.44 4.83
N CYS A 541 -26.46 -4.39 5.59
CA CYS A 541 -25.24 -4.25 6.41
C CYS A 541 -25.52 -3.50 7.73
N SER A 542 -24.72 -3.77 8.76
CA SER A 542 -24.77 -3.08 10.06
C SER A 542 -23.41 -2.46 10.34
N ALA A 543 -23.32 -1.14 10.27
CA ALA A 543 -22.12 -0.43 10.67
C ALA A 543 -21.78 -0.71 12.12
N ALA A 544 -20.51 -0.89 12.40
CA ALA A 544 -19.96 -1.27 13.68
C ALA A 544 -18.92 -0.24 14.14
N VAL A 545 -19.06 0.21 15.39
CA VAL A 545 -18.05 0.92 16.15
C VAL A 545 -17.77 0.10 17.41
N GLU A 546 -16.58 -0.46 17.54
CA GLU A 546 -16.23 -1.37 18.63
C GLU A 546 -14.96 -0.94 19.35
N LEU A 547 -15.01 -0.90 20.68
CA LEU A 547 -13.87 -0.60 21.52
C LEU A 547 -13.05 -1.86 21.73
N PHE A 548 -11.73 -1.73 21.64
CA PHE A 548 -10.79 -2.82 21.91
C PHE A 548 -9.59 -2.30 22.70
N SER A 549 -8.89 -3.21 23.39
CA SER A 549 -7.62 -2.92 24.05
C SER A 549 -6.50 -3.65 23.32
N GLY A 550 -5.37 -2.96 23.12
CA GLY A 550 -4.20 -3.52 22.46
C GLY A 550 -3.89 -2.80 21.15
N ASN A 551 -3.47 -3.55 20.13
CA ASN A 551 -2.86 -2.99 18.92
C ASN A 551 -3.59 -3.45 17.65
N TRP A 552 -2.95 -3.24 16.50
CA TRP A 552 -3.48 -3.61 15.19
C TRP A 552 -3.97 -5.06 15.08
N TYR A 553 -3.37 -6.00 15.82
CA TYR A 553 -3.77 -7.41 15.80
C TYR A 553 -5.14 -7.58 16.45
N ASP A 554 -5.39 -6.88 17.57
CA ASP A 554 -6.68 -6.91 18.26
C ASP A 554 -7.80 -6.29 17.38
N ALA A 555 -7.48 -5.23 16.62
CA ALA A 555 -8.38 -4.70 15.59
C ALA A 555 -8.68 -5.72 14.47
N ALA A 556 -7.66 -6.49 14.06
CA ALA A 556 -7.83 -7.56 13.07
C ALA A 556 -8.78 -8.65 13.57
N LEU A 557 -8.75 -8.97 14.87
CA LEU A 557 -9.67 -9.95 15.47
C LEU A 557 -11.13 -9.49 15.44
N CYS A 558 -11.41 -8.19 15.61
CA CYS A 558 -12.75 -7.63 15.43
C CYS A 558 -13.26 -7.91 14.00
N TYR A 559 -12.45 -7.58 12.99
CA TYR A 559 -12.81 -7.83 11.59
C TYR A 559 -12.93 -9.33 11.27
N LYS A 560 -11.99 -10.15 11.75
CA LYS A 560 -11.97 -11.61 11.59
C LYS A 560 -13.24 -12.26 12.08
N ARG A 561 -13.77 -11.80 13.22
CA ARG A 561 -15.04 -12.28 13.77
C ARG A 561 -16.20 -12.01 12.83
N PHE A 562 -16.28 -10.82 12.24
CA PHE A 562 -17.29 -10.51 11.21
C PHE A 562 -17.08 -11.35 9.95
N ALA A 563 -15.89 -11.24 9.34
CA ALA A 563 -15.62 -11.81 8.02
C ALA A 563 -15.82 -13.33 8.01
N ARG A 564 -15.25 -14.06 8.98
CA ARG A 564 -15.33 -15.52 9.00
C ARG A 564 -16.70 -16.08 9.41
N SER A 565 -17.56 -15.28 10.05
CA SER A 565 -18.87 -15.76 10.53
C SER A 565 -20.06 -15.37 9.66
N ARG A 566 -19.98 -14.26 8.92
CA ARG A 566 -21.14 -13.65 8.25
C ARG A 566 -20.94 -13.32 6.77
N SER A 567 -19.70 -13.27 6.27
CA SER A 567 -19.46 -12.77 4.91
C SER A 567 -19.74 -13.80 3.81
N SER A 568 -20.13 -13.31 2.63
CA SER A 568 -20.36 -14.14 1.45
C SER A 568 -19.07 -14.72 0.85
N TRP A 569 -17.91 -14.12 1.12
CA TRP A 569 -16.63 -14.59 0.59
C TRP A 569 -15.96 -15.63 1.50
N CYS A 570 -16.43 -15.80 2.74
CA CYS A 570 -16.01 -16.89 3.63
C CYS A 570 -17.03 -18.05 3.69
N ALA A 571 -18.31 -17.83 3.36
CA ALA A 571 -19.34 -18.87 3.25
C ALA A 571 -19.53 -19.31 1.78
N PRO A 572 -19.64 -20.62 1.45
CA PRO A 572 -19.77 -21.79 2.32
C PRO A 572 -18.43 -22.40 2.80
N GLY A 573 -17.30 -21.77 2.53
CA GLY A 573 -15.97 -22.22 2.98
C GLY A 573 -14.87 -21.91 1.97
N LYS A 574 -13.65 -22.36 2.27
CA LYS A 574 -12.47 -22.26 1.38
C LYS A 574 -12.71 -23.07 0.09
N LEU A 575 -12.34 -22.50 -1.06
CA LEU A 575 -12.31 -23.24 -2.33
C LEU A 575 -11.36 -24.44 -2.20
N PRO A 576 -11.76 -25.67 -2.61
CA PRO A 576 -10.87 -26.82 -2.54
C PRO A 576 -9.55 -26.55 -3.26
N THR A 577 -8.43 -26.69 -2.55
CA THR A 577 -7.09 -26.46 -3.10
C THR A 577 -6.35 -27.79 -3.22
N PRO A 578 -5.87 -28.17 -4.43
CA PRO A 578 -5.06 -29.36 -4.63
C PRO A 578 -3.80 -29.37 -3.76
N THR A 579 -3.41 -30.56 -3.28
CA THR A 579 -2.24 -30.75 -2.41
C THR A 579 -0.97 -30.17 -3.01
N TRP A 580 -0.77 -30.31 -4.32
CA TRP A 580 0.44 -29.80 -4.95
C TRP A 580 0.63 -28.30 -4.71
N PHE A 581 -0.45 -27.49 -4.72
CA PHE A 581 -0.36 -26.05 -4.53
C PHE A 581 -0.12 -25.69 -3.06
N GLU A 582 -0.73 -26.42 -2.13
CA GLU A 582 -0.48 -26.28 -0.69
C GLU A 582 0.97 -26.65 -0.32
N GLU A 583 1.63 -27.48 -1.13
CA GLU A 583 3.01 -27.90 -0.94
C GLU A 583 4.06 -27.04 -1.64
N ILE A 584 3.66 -26.11 -2.52
CA ILE A 584 4.60 -25.18 -3.15
C ILE A 584 5.16 -24.21 -2.09
N THR A 585 6.48 -24.21 -1.95
CA THR A 585 7.18 -23.30 -1.04
C THR A 585 7.89 -22.16 -1.76
N LEU A 586 8.14 -22.30 -3.05
CA LEU A 586 8.97 -21.39 -3.84
C LEU A 586 8.34 -21.11 -5.22
N TRP A 587 8.44 -19.85 -5.65
CA TRP A 587 8.03 -19.37 -6.97
C TRP A 587 9.16 -18.66 -7.70
N PHE A 588 9.36 -19.00 -8.96
CA PHE A 588 10.15 -18.19 -9.89
C PHE A 588 9.26 -17.38 -10.82
N SER A 589 9.66 -16.15 -11.13
CA SER A 589 9.10 -15.37 -12.24
C SER A 589 9.96 -15.55 -13.48
N HIS A 590 9.35 -15.89 -14.62
CA HIS A 590 10.06 -16.12 -15.87
C HIS A 590 9.36 -15.47 -17.07
N TRP A 591 10.13 -14.80 -17.93
CA TRP A 591 9.66 -14.08 -19.11
C TRP A 591 10.31 -14.65 -20.37
N THR A 592 9.50 -15.10 -21.33
CA THR A 592 10.01 -15.62 -22.62
C THR A 592 9.75 -14.62 -23.74
N PHE A 593 10.72 -13.75 -24.03
CA PHE A 593 10.57 -12.75 -25.09
C PHE A 593 10.84 -13.34 -26.48
N THR A 594 11.77 -14.29 -26.58
CA THR A 594 12.23 -14.96 -27.80
C THR A 594 11.85 -16.45 -27.81
N GLN A 595 12.02 -17.12 -28.96
CA GLN A 595 11.85 -18.58 -29.06
C GLN A 595 12.94 -19.34 -28.29
N GLU A 596 14.16 -18.78 -28.27
CA GLU A 596 15.29 -19.35 -27.53
C GLU A 596 15.01 -19.40 -26.02
N ASP A 597 14.33 -18.39 -25.47
CA ASP A 597 13.92 -18.39 -24.06
C ASP A 597 13.01 -19.59 -23.73
N ILE A 598 12.08 -19.94 -24.63
CA ILE A 598 11.18 -21.08 -24.47
C ILE A 598 11.98 -22.39 -24.46
N HIS A 599 12.90 -22.56 -25.40
CA HIS A 599 13.70 -23.78 -25.51
C HIS A 599 14.65 -23.98 -24.31
N LYS A 600 15.19 -22.89 -23.74
CA LYS A 600 16.11 -22.96 -22.59
C LYS A 600 15.40 -23.16 -21.26
N MET A 601 14.16 -22.70 -21.13
CA MET A 601 13.43 -22.68 -19.87
C MET A 601 13.33 -24.06 -19.20
N PRO A 602 12.96 -25.17 -19.88
CA PRO A 602 12.89 -26.49 -19.24
C PRO A 602 14.22 -26.95 -18.60
N GLY A 603 15.35 -26.73 -19.28
CA GLY A 603 16.67 -27.08 -18.76
C GLY A 603 17.05 -26.28 -17.51
N ILE A 604 16.73 -24.97 -17.50
CA ILE A 604 16.91 -24.10 -16.33
C ILE A 604 16.07 -24.60 -15.15
N MET A 605 14.79 -24.92 -15.38
CA MET A 605 13.89 -25.40 -14.33
C MET A 605 14.32 -26.76 -13.76
N ARG A 606 14.84 -27.67 -14.61
CA ARG A 606 15.39 -28.96 -14.18
C ARG A 606 16.60 -28.78 -13.24
N LYS A 607 17.61 -28.00 -13.65
CA LYS A 607 18.80 -27.70 -12.83
C LYS A 607 18.41 -27.10 -11.46
N LEU A 608 17.44 -26.16 -11.47
CA LEU A 608 16.91 -25.59 -10.24
C LEU A 608 16.18 -26.64 -9.39
N ARG A 609 15.38 -27.53 -9.99
CA ARG A 609 14.65 -28.58 -9.26
C ARG A 609 15.59 -29.52 -8.52
N GLU A 610 16.67 -29.93 -9.20
CA GLU A 610 17.70 -30.80 -8.65
C GLU A 610 18.36 -30.11 -7.45
N TYR A 611 18.78 -28.86 -7.61
CA TYR A 611 19.40 -28.09 -6.54
C TYR A 611 18.48 -27.86 -5.34
N PHE A 612 17.26 -27.39 -5.55
CA PHE A 612 16.32 -27.12 -4.46
C PHE A 612 15.82 -28.41 -3.80
N ALA A 613 15.90 -29.56 -4.48
CA ALA A 613 15.48 -30.85 -3.97
C ALA A 613 14.04 -30.87 -3.42
N MET A 614 13.17 -29.97 -3.89
CA MET A 614 11.75 -29.91 -3.52
C MET A 614 10.90 -29.37 -4.67
N PRO A 615 9.59 -29.67 -4.71
CA PRO A 615 8.67 -29.07 -5.68
C PRO A 615 8.64 -27.55 -5.55
N PHE A 616 8.69 -26.86 -6.68
CA PHE A 616 8.43 -25.42 -6.79
C PHE A 616 7.61 -25.15 -8.04
N ALA A 617 7.18 -23.89 -8.20
CA ALA A 617 6.42 -23.46 -9.36
C ALA A 617 7.06 -22.26 -10.08
N VAL A 618 6.71 -22.11 -11.36
CA VAL A 618 7.12 -20.98 -12.18
C VAL A 618 5.90 -20.22 -12.68
N HIS A 619 5.90 -18.90 -12.46
CA HIS A 619 4.95 -17.99 -13.07
C HIS A 619 5.50 -17.54 -14.43
N TRP A 620 4.83 -17.97 -15.49
CA TRP A 620 5.28 -17.81 -16.87
C TRP A 620 4.56 -16.65 -17.55
N TYR A 621 5.34 -15.61 -17.89
CA TYR A 621 4.94 -14.47 -18.68
C TYR A 621 5.43 -14.58 -20.13
N ARG A 622 4.69 -13.99 -21.08
CA ARG A 622 5.03 -13.98 -22.52
C ARG A 622 5.12 -15.38 -23.16
N TRP A 623 4.38 -16.35 -22.60
CA TRP A 623 4.08 -17.64 -23.25
C TRP A 623 3.24 -17.46 -24.52
N TYR A 624 2.54 -16.31 -24.62
CA TYR A 624 1.73 -15.90 -25.77
C TYR A 624 2.50 -14.94 -26.71
N ASP A 625 2.05 -14.85 -27.95
CA ASP A 625 2.61 -13.99 -28.99
C ASP A 625 1.73 -12.72 -29.20
N PRO A 626 2.19 -11.52 -28.79
CA PRO A 626 1.45 -10.28 -29.01
C PRO A 626 1.30 -9.91 -30.49
N MET A 627 2.11 -10.50 -31.38
CA MET A 627 1.97 -10.30 -32.82
C MET A 627 0.79 -11.06 -33.42
N LYS A 628 0.20 -12.01 -32.69
CA LYS A 628 -0.99 -12.77 -33.12
C LYS A 628 -2.31 -12.20 -32.57
N GLY A 629 -2.25 -11.22 -31.65
CA GLY A 629 -3.43 -10.57 -31.07
C GLY A 629 -3.16 -9.92 -29.71
N GLY A 630 -3.87 -8.85 -29.42
CA GLY A 630 -3.88 -8.13 -28.14
C GLY A 630 -4.74 -8.80 -27.07
N PHE A 631 -5.07 -8.06 -26.00
CA PHE A 631 -6.01 -8.56 -25.01
C PHE A 631 -7.42 -8.63 -25.60
N PRO A 632 -8.18 -9.71 -25.34
CA PRO A 632 -7.91 -10.80 -24.40
C PRO A 632 -7.44 -12.11 -25.06
N HIS A 633 -6.83 -12.08 -26.24
CA HIS A 633 -6.68 -13.28 -27.07
C HIS A 633 -5.61 -14.28 -26.59
N PHE A 634 -4.47 -13.80 -26.08
CA PHE A 634 -3.38 -14.64 -25.54
C PHE A 634 -3.03 -15.87 -26.40
N MET A 635 -2.79 -15.67 -27.70
CA MET A 635 -2.48 -16.77 -28.62
C MET A 635 -1.09 -17.35 -28.33
N PRO A 636 -0.93 -18.68 -28.19
CA PRO A 636 0.35 -19.28 -27.77
C PRO A 636 1.47 -19.10 -28.80
N LYS A 637 2.70 -19.00 -28.30
CA LYS A 637 3.91 -19.23 -29.11
C LYS A 637 4.06 -20.71 -29.47
N GLU A 638 4.93 -20.99 -30.44
CA GLU A 638 5.26 -22.37 -30.80
C GLU A 638 6.08 -23.05 -29.71
N GLY A 639 5.85 -24.35 -29.49
CA GLY A 639 6.59 -25.16 -28.51
C GLY A 639 6.13 -25.06 -27.04
N ILE A 640 5.09 -24.28 -26.73
CA ILE A 640 4.61 -24.09 -25.34
C ILE A 640 4.19 -25.42 -24.68
N ALA A 641 3.41 -26.25 -25.37
CA ALA A 641 2.93 -27.52 -24.81
C ALA A 641 4.09 -28.51 -24.52
N GLU A 642 5.08 -28.57 -25.41
CA GLU A 642 6.27 -29.41 -25.25
C GLU A 642 7.12 -28.92 -24.05
N ALA A 643 7.37 -27.61 -23.96
CA ALA A 643 8.09 -27.03 -22.84
C ALA A 643 7.37 -27.28 -21.50
N LEU A 644 6.03 -27.16 -21.45
CA LEU A 644 5.23 -27.49 -20.27
C LEU A 644 5.36 -28.96 -19.87
N GLN A 645 5.35 -29.88 -20.83
CA GLN A 645 5.56 -31.30 -20.56
C GLN A 645 6.93 -31.57 -19.94
N LEU A 646 7.99 -30.97 -20.47
CA LEU A 646 9.35 -31.10 -19.94
C LEU A 646 9.50 -30.49 -18.54
N ILE A 647 8.90 -29.31 -18.30
CA ILE A 647 8.87 -28.67 -16.98
C ILE A 647 8.13 -29.55 -15.96
N ARG A 648 7.00 -30.16 -16.35
CA ARG A 648 6.26 -31.09 -15.51
C ARG A 648 7.03 -32.37 -15.23
N GLN A 649 7.72 -32.93 -16.22
CA GLN A 649 8.61 -34.09 -16.03
C GLN A 649 9.76 -33.80 -15.07
N ALA A 650 10.26 -32.57 -15.08
CA ALA A 650 11.19 -32.06 -14.08
C ALA A 650 10.53 -31.79 -12.72
N GLY A 651 9.26 -32.14 -12.49
CA GLY A 651 8.58 -31.96 -11.21
C GLY A 651 8.35 -30.51 -10.82
N VAL A 652 8.27 -29.60 -11.79
CA VAL A 652 7.99 -28.17 -11.61
C VAL A 652 6.59 -27.85 -12.13
N ARG A 653 5.84 -27.04 -11.39
CA ARG A 653 4.47 -26.62 -11.76
C ARG A 653 4.49 -25.28 -12.50
N SER A 654 3.56 -25.08 -13.43
CA SER A 654 3.52 -23.86 -14.26
C SER A 654 2.22 -23.07 -14.08
N LYS A 655 2.37 -21.75 -13.88
CA LYS A 655 1.27 -20.77 -13.79
C LYS A 655 1.28 -19.83 -15.00
N ALA A 656 0.23 -19.80 -15.80
CA ALA A 656 0.10 -18.92 -16.96
C ALA A 656 -0.42 -17.54 -16.57
N TYR A 657 0.22 -16.48 -17.07
CA TYR A 657 -0.33 -15.12 -17.01
C TYR A 657 -1.41 -14.90 -18.09
N ILE A 658 -2.61 -14.46 -17.68
CA ILE A 658 -3.63 -13.85 -18.54
C ILE A 658 -4.21 -12.60 -17.85
N ASP A 659 -4.94 -11.75 -18.59
CA ASP A 659 -5.72 -10.64 -18.05
C ASP A 659 -7.22 -10.98 -18.19
N THR A 660 -8.00 -10.74 -17.14
CA THR A 660 -9.44 -11.10 -17.07
C THR A 660 -10.34 -9.87 -16.93
N ARG A 661 -9.81 -8.67 -17.19
CA ARG A 661 -10.52 -7.40 -17.00
C ARG A 661 -10.52 -6.50 -18.24
N LEU A 662 -9.51 -6.62 -19.10
CA LEU A 662 -9.24 -5.66 -20.17
C LEU A 662 -9.41 -6.23 -21.58
N TRP A 663 -9.85 -5.36 -22.50
CA TRP A 663 -9.88 -5.61 -23.94
C TRP A 663 -9.14 -4.49 -24.69
N SER A 664 -8.17 -4.81 -25.54
CA SER A 664 -7.45 -3.79 -26.33
C SER A 664 -8.34 -3.25 -27.47
N GLU A 665 -8.42 -1.93 -27.65
CA GLU A 665 -9.19 -1.38 -28.80
C GLU A 665 -8.65 -1.86 -30.17
N LEU A 666 -7.34 -2.13 -30.22
CA LEU A 666 -6.67 -2.80 -31.34
C LEU A 666 -6.22 -4.18 -30.86
N ASP A 667 -7.14 -5.13 -30.87
CA ASP A 667 -6.96 -6.50 -30.40
C ASP A 667 -6.42 -7.46 -31.48
N GLY A 668 -6.28 -7.00 -32.72
CA GLY A 668 -5.66 -7.74 -33.80
C GLY A 668 -4.12 -7.82 -33.73
N PRO A 669 -3.49 -8.49 -34.71
CA PRO A 669 -2.04 -8.68 -34.82
C PRO A 669 -1.22 -7.40 -34.60
N GLY A 670 -0.21 -7.47 -33.71
CA GLY A 670 0.70 -6.35 -33.45
C GLY A 670 0.06 -5.08 -32.87
N ARG A 671 -1.22 -5.17 -32.45
CA ARG A 671 -2.09 -4.05 -32.06
C ARG A 671 -2.28 -3.02 -33.18
N GLU A 672 -2.50 -3.50 -34.40
CA GLU A 672 -2.61 -2.67 -35.61
C GLU A 672 -4.01 -2.67 -36.25
N SER A 673 -4.89 -3.56 -35.80
CA SER A 673 -6.27 -3.66 -36.29
C SER A 673 -7.25 -4.00 -35.18
N ASP A 674 -8.52 -3.67 -35.42
CA ASP A 674 -9.67 -4.19 -34.67
C ASP A 674 -10.09 -5.52 -35.29
N MET A 675 -10.07 -6.58 -34.49
CA MET A 675 -10.41 -7.95 -34.86
C MET A 675 -11.77 -8.34 -34.30
N GLU A 676 -11.99 -8.17 -33.00
CA GLU A 676 -13.25 -8.52 -32.33
C GLU A 676 -13.78 -7.40 -31.40
N PHE A 677 -13.00 -6.34 -31.15
CA PHE A 677 -13.35 -5.33 -30.16
C PHE A 677 -14.65 -4.60 -30.52
N SER A 678 -14.77 -3.98 -31.69
CA SER A 678 -15.98 -3.18 -31.97
C SER A 678 -17.28 -3.99 -31.96
N LEU A 679 -17.22 -5.26 -32.37
CA LEU A 679 -18.39 -6.12 -32.52
C LEU A 679 -18.75 -6.87 -31.23
N ILE A 680 -17.76 -7.35 -30.47
CA ILE A 680 -17.97 -8.22 -29.30
C ILE A 680 -17.55 -7.51 -28.01
N GLY A 681 -16.35 -6.92 -28.00
CA GLY A 681 -15.77 -6.31 -26.82
C GLY A 681 -16.51 -5.04 -26.37
N ARG A 682 -16.68 -4.07 -27.27
CA ARG A 682 -17.29 -2.76 -26.98
C ARG A 682 -18.69 -2.87 -26.34
N PRO A 683 -19.61 -3.75 -26.82
CA PRO A 683 -20.90 -3.96 -26.15
C PRO A 683 -20.80 -4.47 -24.70
N CYS A 684 -19.67 -5.06 -24.30
CA CYS A 684 -19.45 -5.59 -22.94
C CYS A 684 -18.68 -4.62 -22.02
N ALA A 685 -18.27 -3.45 -22.51
CA ALA A 685 -17.45 -2.49 -21.77
C ALA A 685 -18.21 -1.82 -20.63
N VAL A 686 -17.54 -1.52 -19.52
CA VAL A 686 -18.13 -0.71 -18.45
C VAL A 686 -18.49 0.68 -18.99
N ILE A 687 -19.77 1.04 -18.83
CA ILE A 687 -20.31 2.34 -19.24
C ILE A 687 -20.38 3.27 -18.03
N ASN A 688 -19.81 4.46 -18.14
CA ASN A 688 -19.91 5.53 -17.16
C ASN A 688 -21.29 6.19 -17.19
N ALA A 689 -21.62 6.97 -16.14
CA ALA A 689 -22.88 7.70 -16.05
C ALA A 689 -23.13 8.68 -17.22
N ASP A 690 -22.07 9.17 -17.87
CA ASP A 690 -22.12 10.06 -19.03
C ASP A 690 -22.16 9.33 -20.39
N GLY A 691 -22.16 7.98 -20.37
CA GLY A 691 -22.13 7.13 -21.57
C GLY A 691 -20.73 6.86 -22.13
N SER A 692 -19.66 7.41 -21.54
CA SER A 692 -18.29 7.11 -21.94
C SER A 692 -17.83 5.72 -21.47
N LEU A 693 -16.78 5.18 -22.09
CA LEU A 693 -16.14 3.93 -21.66
C LEU A 693 -15.01 4.20 -20.67
N ASN A 694 -14.70 3.22 -19.82
CA ASN A 694 -13.52 3.24 -18.97
C ASN A 694 -12.29 2.68 -19.70
N TYR A 695 -11.20 3.46 -19.70
CA TYR A 695 -9.95 3.12 -20.38
C TYR A 695 -8.77 3.06 -19.41
N GLU A 696 -7.80 2.22 -19.77
CA GLU A 696 -6.45 2.16 -19.23
C GLU A 696 -5.45 2.21 -20.39
N ARG A 697 -4.16 2.37 -20.08
CA ARG A 697 -3.11 2.49 -21.11
C ARG A 697 -1.83 1.74 -20.69
N TYR A 698 -1.62 0.59 -21.30
CA TYR A 698 -0.41 -0.23 -21.18
C TYR A 698 0.41 -0.26 -22.48
N SER A 699 -0.07 0.43 -23.52
CA SER A 699 0.56 0.52 -24.83
C SER A 699 0.63 1.96 -25.31
N LYS A 700 1.66 2.29 -26.10
CA LYS A 700 1.66 3.55 -26.86
C LYS A 700 0.68 3.50 -28.04
N LYS A 701 0.40 2.31 -28.60
CA LYS A 701 -0.39 2.12 -29.83
C LYS A 701 -1.91 2.18 -29.60
N CYS A 702 -2.43 1.59 -28.54
CA CYS A 702 -3.87 1.48 -28.26
C CYS A 702 -4.18 1.71 -26.78
N ARG A 703 -5.47 1.89 -26.45
CA ARG A 703 -5.98 1.86 -25.08
C ARG A 703 -6.58 0.50 -24.78
N GLU A 704 -6.67 0.18 -23.50
CA GLU A 704 -7.34 -1.00 -22.99
C GLU A 704 -8.68 -0.58 -22.35
N VAL A 705 -9.76 -1.27 -22.70
CA VAL A 705 -11.11 -0.98 -22.24
C VAL A 705 -11.47 -1.93 -21.11
N VAL A 706 -12.03 -1.36 -20.03
CA VAL A 706 -12.46 -2.14 -18.86
C VAL A 706 -13.79 -2.81 -19.17
N MET A 707 -13.84 -4.13 -18.99
CA MET A 707 -15.00 -4.96 -19.31
C MET A 707 -15.90 -5.14 -18.08
N CYS A 708 -17.21 -5.09 -18.27
CA CYS A 708 -18.16 -5.34 -17.19
C CYS A 708 -18.23 -6.86 -16.90
N PRO A 709 -17.93 -7.32 -15.66
CA PRO A 709 -17.92 -8.75 -15.36
C PRO A 709 -19.32 -9.39 -15.41
N ALA A 710 -20.39 -8.61 -15.37
CA ALA A 710 -21.76 -9.08 -15.52
C ALA A 710 -22.18 -9.32 -16.98
N ALA A 711 -21.46 -8.78 -17.97
CA ALA A 711 -21.80 -8.95 -19.37
C ALA A 711 -21.58 -10.41 -19.83
N ALA A 712 -22.64 -11.09 -20.26
CA ALA A 712 -22.62 -12.52 -20.56
C ALA A 712 -21.61 -12.93 -21.64
N ALA A 713 -21.46 -12.12 -22.71
CA ALA A 713 -20.49 -12.40 -23.77
C ALA A 713 -19.03 -12.25 -23.28
N TRP A 714 -18.77 -11.35 -22.32
CA TRP A 714 -17.46 -11.26 -21.66
C TRP A 714 -17.17 -12.48 -20.78
N GLN A 715 -18.17 -12.94 -20.01
CA GLN A 715 -18.04 -14.17 -19.22
C GLN A 715 -17.73 -15.39 -20.09
N GLN A 716 -18.38 -15.51 -21.25
CA GLN A 716 -18.07 -16.55 -22.23
C GLN A 716 -16.64 -16.41 -22.76
N LYS A 717 -16.23 -15.20 -23.16
CA LYS A 717 -14.88 -14.96 -23.68
C LYS A 717 -13.80 -15.38 -22.67
N MET A 718 -13.98 -15.05 -21.39
CA MET A 718 -13.04 -15.43 -20.33
C MET A 718 -13.02 -16.92 -20.06
N PHE A 719 -14.18 -17.59 -20.12
CA PHE A 719 -14.24 -19.04 -20.07
C PHE A 719 -13.43 -19.68 -21.21
N ASP A 720 -13.63 -19.24 -22.46
CA ASP A 720 -12.96 -19.82 -23.63
C ASP A 720 -11.43 -19.62 -23.59
N VAL A 721 -10.98 -18.44 -23.17
CA VAL A 721 -9.54 -18.14 -23.00
C VAL A 721 -8.94 -19.00 -21.90
N THR A 722 -9.64 -19.17 -20.79
CA THR A 722 -9.20 -19.98 -19.65
C THR A 722 -9.13 -21.46 -20.04
N GLU A 723 -10.17 -21.97 -20.71
CA GLU A 723 -10.23 -23.35 -21.20
C GLU A 723 -9.10 -23.65 -22.19
N ARG A 724 -8.87 -22.77 -23.17
CA ARG A 724 -7.77 -22.93 -24.13
C ARG A 724 -6.41 -22.94 -23.43
N THR A 725 -6.23 -22.08 -22.43
CA THR A 725 -4.98 -22.02 -21.66
C THR A 725 -4.77 -23.28 -20.82
N ALA A 726 -5.83 -23.79 -20.17
CA ALA A 726 -5.79 -25.07 -19.45
C ALA A 726 -5.46 -26.25 -20.38
N ALA A 727 -6.04 -26.27 -21.58
CA ALA A 727 -5.81 -27.31 -22.59
C ALA A 727 -4.35 -27.40 -23.06
N LEU A 728 -3.55 -26.33 -22.95
CA LEU A 728 -2.11 -26.36 -23.23
C LEU A 728 -1.31 -27.15 -22.18
N GLY A 729 -1.91 -27.42 -21.02
CA GLY A 729 -1.30 -28.19 -19.94
C GLY A 729 -0.73 -27.36 -18.79
N PHE A 730 -1.08 -26.09 -18.66
CA PHE A 730 -0.74 -25.31 -17.45
C PHE A 730 -1.43 -25.89 -16.21
N ASP A 731 -0.73 -25.88 -15.06
CA ASP A 731 -1.29 -26.37 -13.79
C ASP A 731 -2.11 -25.27 -13.07
N MET A 732 -1.84 -24.01 -13.38
CA MET A 732 -2.54 -22.87 -12.79
C MET A 732 -2.68 -21.72 -13.78
N ILE A 733 -3.76 -20.95 -13.64
CA ILE A 733 -3.99 -19.71 -14.41
C ILE A 733 -4.03 -18.53 -13.44
N TYR A 734 -3.24 -17.51 -13.77
CA TYR A 734 -3.22 -16.22 -13.10
C TYR A 734 -4.09 -15.23 -13.85
N HIS A 735 -5.13 -14.74 -13.18
CA HIS A 735 -6.10 -13.76 -13.68
C HIS A 735 -5.68 -12.37 -13.22
N ASP A 736 -5.01 -11.61 -14.09
CA ASP A 736 -4.53 -10.27 -13.73
C ASP A 736 -5.68 -9.32 -13.39
N GLN A 737 -5.40 -8.35 -12.53
CA GLN A 737 -6.28 -7.26 -12.13
C GLN A 737 -7.57 -7.55 -11.36
N VAL A 738 -8.07 -8.80 -11.30
CA VAL A 738 -9.39 -9.10 -10.72
C VAL A 738 -9.51 -8.66 -9.25
N SER A 739 -8.52 -9.00 -8.41
CA SER A 739 -8.50 -8.58 -6.99
C SER A 739 -7.67 -7.32 -6.70
N ALA A 740 -6.97 -6.80 -7.71
CA ALA A 740 -6.02 -5.70 -7.58
C ALA A 740 -6.61 -4.36 -7.96
N SER A 741 -7.21 -4.30 -9.14
CA SER A 741 -7.71 -3.06 -9.72
C SER A 741 -9.00 -2.61 -9.03
N ARG A 742 -9.22 -1.29 -8.99
CA ARG A 742 -10.46 -0.76 -8.46
C ARG A 742 -11.67 -1.19 -9.33
N PRO A 743 -12.83 -1.42 -8.71
CA PRO A 743 -14.08 -1.62 -9.44
C PRO A 743 -14.63 -0.29 -9.96
N PHE A 744 -15.52 -0.38 -10.96
CA PHE A 744 -16.20 0.76 -11.57
C PHE A 744 -17.71 0.53 -11.60
N LEU A 745 -18.49 1.52 -11.21
CA LEU A 745 -19.94 1.45 -11.39
C LEU A 745 -20.26 1.40 -12.91
N CYS A 746 -21.22 0.58 -13.29
CA CYS A 746 -21.63 0.40 -14.68
C CYS A 746 -23.07 0.90 -14.89
N TYR A 747 -23.29 1.61 -15.98
CA TYR A 747 -24.56 2.22 -16.38
C TYR A 747 -25.12 1.63 -17.69
N SER A 748 -24.60 0.47 -18.11
CA SER A 748 -25.15 -0.27 -19.24
C SER A 748 -26.52 -0.86 -18.89
N LYS A 749 -27.50 -0.63 -19.76
CA LYS A 749 -28.84 -1.24 -19.65
C LYS A 749 -28.88 -2.68 -20.13
N GLU A 750 -27.84 -3.16 -20.80
CA GLU A 750 -27.84 -4.47 -21.48
C GLU A 750 -27.03 -5.55 -20.74
N HIS A 751 -26.38 -5.21 -19.62
CA HIS A 751 -25.48 -6.11 -18.90
C HIS A 751 -26.16 -6.92 -17.80
N GLY A 752 -27.48 -6.81 -17.64
CA GLY A 752 -28.25 -7.65 -16.71
C GLY A 752 -28.08 -7.30 -15.23
N HIS A 753 -27.70 -6.06 -14.91
CA HIS A 753 -27.62 -5.56 -13.54
C HIS A 753 -28.34 -4.20 -13.41
N ALA A 754 -28.69 -3.81 -12.18
CA ALA A 754 -29.21 -2.47 -11.90
C ALA A 754 -28.16 -1.39 -12.21
N LEU A 755 -28.62 -0.18 -12.56
CA LEU A 755 -27.74 0.97 -12.78
C LEU A 755 -27.18 1.44 -11.43
N ASN A 756 -25.98 2.04 -11.45
CA ASN A 756 -25.32 2.55 -10.24
C ASN A 756 -25.19 1.49 -9.12
N SER A 757 -25.07 0.21 -9.50
CA SER A 757 -25.12 -0.90 -8.54
C SER A 757 -23.75 -1.21 -7.91
N PRO A 758 -23.62 -1.19 -6.57
CA PRO A 758 -22.40 -1.60 -5.89
C PRO A 758 -22.14 -3.12 -5.99
N ALA A 759 -23.15 -3.93 -6.32
CA ALA A 759 -23.02 -5.39 -6.40
C ALA A 759 -22.46 -5.89 -7.74
N VAL A 760 -22.36 -5.04 -8.76
CA VAL A 760 -22.09 -5.45 -10.16
C VAL A 760 -20.79 -6.23 -10.34
N TRP A 761 -19.72 -5.87 -9.61
CA TRP A 761 -18.43 -6.58 -9.72
C TRP A 761 -18.44 -7.91 -8.99
N GLY A 762 -18.88 -7.94 -7.73
CA GLY A 762 -18.97 -9.19 -6.95
C GLY A 762 -19.85 -10.23 -7.66
N ALA A 763 -21.10 -9.87 -7.94
CA ALA A 763 -22.05 -10.79 -8.59
C ALA A 763 -21.62 -11.19 -10.01
N GLY A 764 -21.05 -10.25 -10.78
CA GLY A 764 -20.55 -10.53 -12.13
C GLY A 764 -19.39 -11.51 -12.13
N TYR A 765 -18.41 -11.32 -11.23
CA TYR A 765 -17.30 -12.25 -11.09
C TYR A 765 -17.72 -13.60 -10.52
N ASP A 766 -18.65 -13.63 -9.56
CA ASP A 766 -19.18 -14.89 -9.05
C ASP A 766 -19.77 -15.75 -10.18
N ALA A 767 -20.60 -15.15 -11.05
CA ALA A 767 -21.18 -15.85 -12.19
C ALA A 767 -20.10 -16.30 -13.20
N MET A 768 -19.13 -15.44 -13.50
CA MET A 768 -18.02 -15.75 -14.39
C MET A 768 -17.16 -16.92 -13.88
N PHE A 769 -16.77 -16.87 -12.61
CA PHE A 769 -15.88 -17.86 -12.02
C PHE A 769 -16.60 -19.16 -11.68
N GLN A 770 -17.89 -19.13 -11.34
CA GLN A 770 -18.69 -20.35 -11.26
C GLN A 770 -18.64 -21.12 -12.58
N LYS A 771 -18.73 -20.42 -13.72
CA LYS A 771 -18.56 -21.03 -15.04
C LYS A 771 -17.14 -21.54 -15.27
N ILE A 772 -16.12 -20.75 -14.93
CA ILE A 772 -14.71 -21.17 -15.05
C ILE A 772 -14.42 -22.41 -14.18
N HIS A 773 -14.95 -22.49 -12.96
CA HIS A 773 -14.74 -23.61 -12.05
C HIS A 773 -15.35 -24.92 -12.57
N SER A 774 -16.31 -24.88 -13.50
CA SER A 774 -16.77 -26.10 -14.20
C SER A 774 -15.67 -26.78 -15.01
N LEU A 775 -14.57 -26.08 -15.33
CA LEU A 775 -13.39 -26.67 -15.96
C LEU A 775 -12.73 -27.76 -15.09
N SER A 776 -12.97 -27.77 -13.78
CA SER A 776 -12.48 -28.82 -12.87
C SER A 776 -12.97 -30.22 -13.25
N GLU A 777 -14.10 -30.35 -13.97
CA GLU A 777 -14.58 -31.64 -14.49
C GLU A 777 -13.61 -32.26 -15.52
N ARG A 778 -12.88 -31.41 -16.25
CA ARG A 778 -11.89 -31.82 -17.27
C ARG A 778 -10.45 -31.67 -16.81
N TYR A 779 -10.20 -30.71 -15.92
CA TYR A 779 -8.88 -30.37 -15.40
C TYR A 779 -8.94 -30.30 -13.85
N PRO A 780 -9.09 -31.44 -13.16
CA PRO A 780 -9.34 -31.47 -11.71
C PRO A 780 -8.21 -30.89 -10.85
N GLU A 781 -6.99 -30.85 -11.37
CA GLU A 781 -5.80 -30.31 -10.70
C GLU A 781 -5.56 -28.82 -11.00
N LEU A 782 -6.36 -28.22 -11.89
CA LEU A 782 -6.21 -26.82 -12.31
C LEU A 782 -6.53 -25.88 -11.16
N CYS A 783 -5.59 -24.98 -10.86
CA CYS A 783 -5.79 -23.94 -9.88
C CYS A 783 -6.00 -22.56 -10.52
N HIS A 784 -6.68 -21.67 -9.81
CA HIS A 784 -6.87 -20.27 -10.18
C HIS A 784 -6.22 -19.34 -9.16
N ASN A 785 -5.50 -18.33 -9.66
CA ASN A 785 -4.81 -17.31 -8.88
C ASN A 785 -5.10 -15.92 -9.46
N THR A 786 -4.93 -14.85 -8.70
CA THR A 786 -5.17 -13.47 -9.17
C THR A 786 -4.15 -12.49 -8.59
N GLU A 787 -4.08 -11.31 -9.19
CA GLU A 787 -3.30 -10.16 -8.74
C GLU A 787 -3.78 -9.58 -7.40
N ASP A 788 -2.86 -9.35 -6.46
CA ASP A 788 -3.10 -8.89 -5.08
C ASP A 788 -4.16 -9.72 -4.33
N ALA A 789 -4.41 -9.38 -3.07
CA ALA A 789 -5.44 -10.05 -2.26
C ALA A 789 -6.51 -9.04 -1.87
N ALA A 790 -7.75 -9.32 -2.25
CA ALA A 790 -8.95 -8.61 -1.81
C ALA A 790 -9.99 -9.64 -1.34
N ASP A 791 -10.48 -9.45 -0.11
CA ASP A 791 -11.25 -10.49 0.56
C ASP A 791 -12.56 -10.85 -0.14
N ALA A 792 -13.19 -9.87 -0.79
CA ALA A 792 -14.36 -10.02 -1.65
C ALA A 792 -14.28 -11.18 -2.65
N HIS A 793 -13.07 -11.51 -3.11
CA HIS A 793 -12.85 -12.52 -4.15
C HIS A 793 -12.26 -13.83 -3.62
N MET A 794 -12.12 -14.01 -2.29
CA MET A 794 -11.48 -15.19 -1.68
C MET A 794 -12.07 -16.53 -2.08
N ARG A 795 -13.38 -16.57 -2.34
CA ARG A 795 -14.05 -17.80 -2.79
C ARG A 795 -13.80 -18.17 -4.25
N LEU A 796 -13.26 -17.24 -5.06
CA LEU A 796 -13.09 -17.41 -6.49
C LEU A 796 -11.75 -18.04 -6.87
N PHE A 797 -10.76 -18.00 -5.97
CA PHE A 797 -9.38 -18.36 -6.25
C PHE A 797 -8.80 -19.30 -5.20
N ASN A 798 -7.92 -20.21 -5.63
CA ASN A 798 -7.18 -21.08 -4.71
C ASN A 798 -6.12 -20.31 -3.91
N GLY A 799 -5.69 -19.15 -4.43
CA GLY A 799 -4.73 -18.27 -3.78
C GLY A 799 -4.60 -16.94 -4.50
N PHE A 800 -3.77 -16.07 -3.96
CA PHE A 800 -3.50 -14.71 -4.44
C PHE A 800 -2.01 -14.50 -4.69
N MET A 801 -1.64 -13.58 -5.58
CA MET A 801 -0.25 -13.11 -5.72
C MET A 801 -0.16 -11.67 -5.18
N PRO A 802 0.13 -11.51 -3.88
CA PRO A 802 0.25 -10.19 -3.24
C PRO A 802 1.56 -9.47 -3.60
N TRP A 803 1.74 -9.21 -4.89
CA TRP A 803 3.02 -8.73 -5.41
C TRP A 803 3.40 -7.36 -4.83
N ARG A 804 2.42 -6.51 -4.47
CA ARG A 804 2.67 -5.16 -3.96
C ARG A 804 2.80 -5.04 -2.45
N TRP A 805 2.88 -6.12 -1.67
CA TRP A 805 3.04 -6.01 -0.20
C TRP A 805 4.45 -5.52 0.19
N THR A 806 4.69 -4.22 -0.03
CA THR A 806 6.01 -3.58 -0.01
C THR A 806 6.00 -2.16 0.58
N ASN A 807 4.89 -1.73 1.19
CA ASN A 807 4.79 -0.42 1.82
C ASN A 807 5.59 -0.32 3.14
N ASP A 808 6.05 0.88 3.46
CA ASP A 808 6.56 1.20 4.80
C ASP A 808 5.42 1.11 5.84
N GLY A 809 5.75 0.75 7.08
CA GLY A 809 4.76 0.55 8.13
C GLY A 809 3.84 -0.66 7.90
N GLN A 810 4.18 -1.57 6.99
CA GLN A 810 3.38 -2.76 6.73
C GLN A 810 3.27 -3.67 7.96
N ILE A 811 2.06 -4.22 8.16
CA ILE A 811 1.72 -5.22 9.16
C ILE A 811 1.01 -6.39 8.48
N PRO A 812 1.11 -7.63 9.00
CA PRO A 812 0.44 -8.78 8.40
C PRO A 812 -1.06 -8.82 8.75
N LEU A 813 -1.79 -7.74 8.49
CA LEU A 813 -3.20 -7.55 8.85
C LEU A 813 -4.09 -8.55 8.10
N PHE A 814 -3.92 -8.66 6.77
CA PHE A 814 -4.70 -9.59 5.95
C PHE A 814 -4.44 -11.04 6.38
N VAL A 815 -3.19 -11.35 6.75
CA VAL A 815 -2.78 -12.67 7.23
C VAL A 815 -3.34 -12.95 8.64
N ALA A 816 -3.41 -11.97 9.53
CA ALA A 816 -4.03 -12.15 10.84
C ALA A 816 -5.53 -12.52 10.74
N VAL A 817 -6.21 -11.99 9.72
CA VAL A 817 -7.62 -12.29 9.43
C VAL A 817 -7.79 -13.61 8.67
N TYR A 818 -6.97 -13.87 7.66
CA TYR A 818 -7.20 -14.93 6.66
C TYR A 818 -6.08 -15.98 6.57
N GLY A 819 -5.13 -15.99 7.49
CA GLY A 819 -4.17 -17.10 7.65
C GLY A 819 -4.90 -18.44 7.74
N GLY A 820 -4.41 -19.43 7.00
CA GLY A 820 -5.05 -20.74 6.86
C GLY A 820 -6.28 -20.81 5.93
N TYR A 821 -6.85 -19.68 5.49
CA TYR A 821 -8.01 -19.66 4.59
C TYR A 821 -7.63 -19.65 3.11
N THR A 822 -6.48 -19.10 2.74
CA THR A 822 -6.04 -18.99 1.34
C THR A 822 -4.52 -19.01 1.23
N GLN A 823 -4.02 -19.29 0.02
CA GLN A 823 -2.59 -19.30 -0.28
C GLN A 823 -2.14 -17.94 -0.82
N PHE A 824 -0.95 -17.49 -0.43
CA PHE A 824 -0.35 -16.26 -0.92
C PHE A 824 0.95 -16.60 -1.67
N SER A 825 0.97 -16.43 -2.99
CA SER A 825 2.07 -16.82 -3.86
C SER A 825 2.82 -15.62 -4.40
N GLY A 826 4.00 -15.30 -3.85
CA GLY A 826 4.93 -14.32 -4.45
C GLY A 826 4.79 -12.87 -3.98
N ARG A 827 5.89 -12.10 -4.14
CA ARG A 827 6.02 -10.67 -3.80
C ARG A 827 7.03 -9.99 -4.72
N GLU A 828 6.90 -8.69 -4.98
CA GLU A 828 7.85 -7.92 -5.78
C GLU A 828 9.27 -7.82 -5.21
N TYR A 829 10.22 -8.11 -6.09
CA TYR A 829 11.66 -7.92 -5.88
C TYR A 829 12.19 -6.90 -6.87
N ASP A 830 13.49 -6.70 -6.84
CA ASP A 830 14.19 -5.63 -7.58
C ASP A 830 14.29 -5.84 -9.12
N HIS A 831 13.46 -6.70 -9.72
CA HIS A 831 13.48 -6.97 -11.17
C HIS A 831 12.64 -5.95 -11.93
N THR A 832 11.77 -5.22 -11.22
CA THR A 832 11.02 -4.08 -11.76
C THR A 832 11.82 -2.80 -11.62
N THR A 833 12.31 -2.51 -10.41
CA THR A 833 13.19 -1.38 -10.09
C THR A 833 14.30 -1.86 -9.18
N LYS A 834 15.54 -1.42 -9.40
CA LYS A 834 16.67 -1.83 -8.57
C LYS A 834 16.59 -1.20 -7.17
N GLY A 835 16.65 -2.03 -6.13
CA GLY A 835 16.79 -1.62 -4.72
C GLY A 835 18.16 -1.96 -4.13
N ASP A 836 18.29 -1.80 -2.82
CA ASP A 836 19.47 -2.19 -2.06
C ASP A 836 19.64 -3.72 -2.06
N PRO A 837 20.88 -4.24 -2.11
CA PRO A 837 21.12 -5.69 -2.09
C PRO A 837 20.50 -6.41 -0.89
N GLY A 838 20.43 -5.76 0.27
CA GLY A 838 19.82 -6.30 1.50
C GLY A 838 18.32 -6.51 1.41
N SER A 839 17.62 -5.80 0.51
CA SER A 839 16.15 -5.85 0.42
C SER A 839 15.63 -7.24 0.05
N PHE A 840 16.41 -8.05 -0.68
CA PHE A 840 16.07 -9.43 -1.01
C PHE A 840 15.84 -10.29 0.23
N PHE A 841 16.75 -10.23 1.20
CA PHE A 841 16.69 -11.05 2.43
C PHE A 841 15.47 -10.68 3.26
N VAL A 842 15.23 -9.39 3.40
CA VAL A 842 14.06 -8.89 4.13
C VAL A 842 12.76 -9.30 3.46
N LYS A 843 12.63 -9.14 2.14
CA LYS A 843 11.42 -9.50 1.41
C LYS A 843 11.14 -11.01 1.53
N ALA A 844 12.16 -11.85 1.35
CA ALA A 844 12.00 -13.30 1.43
C ALA A 844 11.68 -13.78 2.86
N ALA A 845 12.36 -13.25 3.87
CA ALA A 845 12.05 -13.54 5.27
C ALA A 845 10.64 -13.05 5.65
N GLY A 846 10.26 -11.85 5.19
CA GLY A 846 8.94 -11.29 5.37
C GLY A 846 7.83 -12.16 4.77
N GLN A 847 8.06 -12.77 3.60
CA GLN A 847 7.14 -13.76 3.04
C GLN A 847 7.01 -14.98 3.95
N LEU A 848 8.12 -15.52 4.46
CA LEU A 848 8.09 -16.69 5.34
C LEU A 848 7.28 -16.43 6.62
N VAL A 849 7.62 -15.39 7.37
CA VAL A 849 6.97 -15.11 8.67
C VAL A 849 5.48 -14.77 8.50
N ASN A 850 5.08 -14.23 7.35
CA ASN A 850 3.69 -13.95 7.03
C ASN A 850 2.97 -15.13 6.35
N ALA A 851 3.53 -16.34 6.39
CA ALA A 851 3.00 -17.55 5.76
C ALA A 851 2.77 -17.46 4.24
N GLU A 852 3.41 -16.51 3.55
CA GLU A 852 3.44 -16.44 2.09
C GLU A 852 4.41 -17.48 1.50
N GLN A 853 4.06 -18.03 0.33
CA GLN A 853 4.96 -18.84 -0.48
C GLN A 853 6.06 -17.94 -1.03
N ILE A 854 7.31 -18.38 -0.87
CA ILE A 854 8.51 -17.56 -1.09
C ILE A 854 8.68 -17.29 -2.59
N GLY A 855 9.14 -16.11 -2.95
CA GLY A 855 9.64 -15.81 -4.29
C GLY A 855 8.73 -14.91 -5.13
N TRP A 856 8.64 -15.22 -6.44
CA TRP A 856 8.36 -14.30 -7.55
C TRP A 856 9.57 -13.42 -7.95
N PHE A 857 10.77 -13.75 -7.48
CA PHE A 857 12.01 -13.22 -8.07
C PHE A 857 12.41 -14.00 -9.33
N THR A 858 13.24 -13.39 -10.16
CA THR A 858 13.83 -14.08 -11.32
C THR A 858 15.06 -14.89 -10.90
N VAL A 859 15.41 -15.90 -11.72
CA VAL A 859 16.65 -16.67 -11.53
C VAL A 859 17.87 -15.74 -11.44
N GLY A 860 17.93 -14.71 -12.28
CA GLY A 860 19.04 -13.75 -12.26
C GLY A 860 19.19 -12.97 -10.96
N GLN A 861 18.10 -12.66 -10.25
CA GLN A 861 18.15 -11.95 -8.97
C GLN A 861 18.64 -12.83 -7.83
N MET A 862 18.19 -14.08 -7.80
CA MET A 862 18.68 -15.07 -6.85
C MET A 862 20.16 -15.35 -7.11
N MET A 863 20.53 -15.55 -8.37
CA MET A 863 21.89 -15.79 -8.84
C MET A 863 22.75 -14.52 -8.86
N SER A 864 22.47 -13.50 -8.04
CA SER A 864 23.31 -12.30 -7.93
C SER A 864 24.30 -12.34 -6.75
N SER A 865 24.12 -13.27 -5.81
CA SER A 865 25.12 -13.60 -4.80
C SER A 865 24.90 -15.02 -4.27
N PRO A 866 25.96 -15.73 -3.81
CA PRO A 866 25.84 -17.05 -3.19
C PRO A 866 24.90 -17.08 -1.97
N GLU A 867 24.91 -16.03 -1.16
CA GLU A 867 24.10 -15.91 0.05
C GLU A 867 22.61 -15.90 -0.29
N ARG A 868 22.20 -15.24 -1.38
CA ARG A 868 20.80 -15.23 -1.83
C ARG A 868 20.32 -16.61 -2.25
N ILE A 869 21.17 -17.38 -2.95
CA ILE A 869 20.88 -18.76 -3.37
C ILE A 869 20.66 -19.65 -2.13
N VAL A 870 21.61 -19.62 -1.19
CA VAL A 870 21.53 -20.42 0.04
C VAL A 870 20.32 -20.02 0.87
N PHE A 871 20.12 -18.72 1.08
CA PHE A 871 19.00 -18.21 1.88
C PHE A 871 17.65 -18.59 1.27
N ALA A 872 17.48 -18.47 -0.04
CA ALA A 872 16.25 -18.90 -0.72
C ALA A 872 15.98 -20.41 -0.52
N LYS A 873 17.02 -21.25 -0.63
CA LYS A 873 16.90 -22.71 -0.39
C LYS A 873 16.56 -23.00 1.06
N GLN A 874 17.22 -22.35 2.01
CA GLN A 874 16.94 -22.50 3.44
C GLN A 874 15.48 -22.12 3.77
N LEU A 875 15.02 -20.95 3.33
CA LEU A 875 13.64 -20.52 3.58
C LEU A 875 12.60 -21.42 2.91
N ALA A 876 12.88 -21.93 1.70
CA ALA A 876 11.97 -22.84 1.01
C ALA A 876 11.79 -24.16 1.79
N HIS A 877 12.87 -24.76 2.29
CA HIS A 877 12.82 -25.97 3.13
C HIS A 877 12.21 -25.70 4.51
N LEU A 878 12.59 -24.59 5.14
CA LEU A 878 11.99 -24.15 6.41
C LEU A 878 10.47 -23.99 6.27
N ARG A 879 10.00 -23.38 5.18
CA ARG A 879 8.57 -23.29 4.88
C ARG A 879 7.92 -24.67 4.75
N LYS A 880 8.57 -25.63 4.10
CA LYS A 880 8.04 -27.00 3.94
C LYS A 880 7.76 -27.66 5.29
N MET A 881 8.68 -27.51 6.24
CA MET A 881 8.50 -28.00 7.61
C MET A 881 7.33 -27.29 8.34
N LEU A 882 7.09 -26.01 8.03
CA LEU A 882 6.07 -25.18 8.68
C LEU A 882 4.68 -25.21 8.00
N LEU A 883 4.49 -25.97 6.93
CA LEU A 883 3.19 -26.07 6.24
C LEU A 883 2.00 -26.43 7.17
N PRO A 884 2.12 -27.30 8.18
CA PRO A 884 1.02 -27.59 9.12
C PRO A 884 0.54 -26.38 9.93
N PHE A 885 1.37 -25.33 10.04
CA PHE A 885 1.04 -24.05 10.66
C PHE A 885 0.52 -23.04 9.64
N PHE A 886 1.05 -23.03 8.42
CA PHE A 886 0.72 -22.02 7.42
C PHE A 886 -0.52 -22.31 6.57
N ASN A 887 -0.78 -23.59 6.25
CA ASN A 887 -1.88 -23.94 5.32
C ASN A 887 -3.25 -23.96 5.98
N GLN A 888 -3.31 -24.24 7.28
CA GLN A 888 -4.56 -24.41 8.05
C GLN A 888 -4.50 -23.76 9.44
N GLY A 889 -3.35 -23.17 9.80
CA GLY A 889 -3.18 -22.55 11.11
C GLY A 889 -3.56 -21.07 11.11
N ASP A 890 -3.73 -20.56 12.32
CA ASP A 890 -4.02 -19.16 12.58
C ASP A 890 -2.76 -18.46 13.08
N MET A 891 -2.51 -17.27 12.53
CA MET A 891 -1.51 -16.36 13.10
C MET A 891 -2.00 -15.89 14.47
N LEU A 892 -1.14 -15.94 15.48
CA LEU A 892 -1.36 -15.39 16.83
C LEU A 892 -0.75 -14.00 16.98
N LYS A 893 -1.12 -13.30 18.06
CA LYS A 893 -0.60 -11.97 18.39
C LYS A 893 0.93 -12.00 18.47
N PRO A 894 1.65 -11.11 17.76
CA PRO A 894 3.11 -11.03 17.87
C PRO A 894 3.59 -10.75 19.29
N LEU A 895 4.80 -11.21 19.61
CA LEU A 895 5.42 -10.98 20.92
C LEU A 895 5.91 -9.55 21.09
N ASP A 896 5.81 -9.05 22.32
CA ASP A 896 6.43 -7.80 22.77
C ASP A 896 7.90 -8.03 23.19
N PHE A 897 8.64 -6.94 23.37
CA PHE A 897 10.06 -6.97 23.71
C PHE A 897 10.38 -6.12 24.95
N VAL A 898 11.28 -6.62 25.79
CA VAL A 898 11.98 -5.82 26.80
C VAL A 898 13.04 -4.94 26.12
N ARG A 899 13.76 -5.51 25.15
CA ARG A 899 14.68 -4.81 24.25
C ARG A 899 14.35 -5.23 22.82
N ALA A 900 13.74 -4.33 22.06
CA ALA A 900 13.40 -4.58 20.66
C ALA A 900 14.68 -4.77 19.81
N PRO A 901 14.62 -5.55 18.71
CA PRO A 901 15.69 -5.59 17.72
C PRO A 901 15.96 -4.21 17.14
N GLU A 902 17.21 -3.98 16.69
CA GLU A 902 17.56 -2.76 15.96
C GLU A 902 16.72 -2.62 14.69
N MET A 903 16.42 -1.38 14.30
CA MET A 903 15.72 -1.07 13.06
C MET A 903 16.73 -0.82 11.93
N GLN A 904 16.41 -1.30 10.72
CA GLN A 904 17.15 -1.02 9.51
C GLN A 904 16.26 -0.37 8.46
N THR A 905 16.82 0.54 7.68
CA THR A 905 16.14 1.17 6.53
C THR A 905 16.85 0.75 5.25
N LEU A 906 16.09 0.19 4.31
CA LEU A 906 16.59 -0.24 3.00
C LEU A 906 15.75 0.35 1.88
N LEU A 907 16.39 0.65 0.75
CA LEU A 907 15.69 1.00 -0.48
C LEU A 907 15.14 -0.26 -1.14
N TRP A 908 13.82 -0.43 -1.15
CA TRP A 908 13.18 -1.54 -1.82
C TRP A 908 12.88 -1.20 -3.27
N GLY A 909 13.30 -2.09 -4.18
CA GLY A 909 12.79 -2.08 -5.55
C GLY A 909 11.28 -2.34 -5.56
N VAL A 910 10.51 -1.41 -6.11
CA VAL A 910 9.04 -1.53 -6.22
C VAL A 910 8.59 -1.02 -7.59
N SER A 911 7.36 -1.34 -7.98
CA SER A 911 6.78 -0.83 -9.22
C SER A 911 6.69 0.69 -9.18
N GLY A 912 7.33 1.31 -10.17
CA GLY A 912 7.58 2.74 -10.23
C GLY A 912 8.94 3.02 -10.88
N ASN A 913 9.36 4.29 -10.87
CA ASN A 913 10.64 4.70 -11.45
C ASN A 913 11.78 4.79 -10.41
N LYS A 914 11.48 4.61 -9.13
CA LYS A 914 12.43 4.79 -8.02
C LYS A 914 12.16 3.76 -6.91
N PRO A 915 13.20 3.21 -6.28
CA PRO A 915 13.03 2.40 -5.09
C PRO A 915 12.52 3.27 -3.92
N ARG A 916 11.92 2.64 -2.91
CA ARG A 916 11.34 3.33 -1.74
C ARG A 916 12.05 2.96 -0.45
N PRO A 917 12.29 3.89 0.48
CA PRO A 917 12.80 3.55 1.80
C PRO A 917 11.73 2.77 2.58
N VAL A 918 12.12 1.63 3.16
CA VAL A 918 11.28 0.82 4.04
C VAL A 918 12.06 0.54 5.32
N THR A 919 11.45 0.82 6.47
CA THR A 919 12.07 0.69 7.79
C THR A 919 11.44 -0.46 8.57
N LEU A 920 12.25 -1.41 9.03
CA LEU A 920 11.80 -2.64 9.69
C LEU A 920 12.85 -3.19 10.66
N PRO A 921 12.49 -4.06 11.61
CA PRO A 921 13.47 -4.62 12.53
C PRO A 921 14.43 -5.60 11.83
N GLU A 922 15.66 -5.70 12.33
CA GLU A 922 16.65 -6.67 11.85
C GLU A 922 16.25 -8.13 12.10
N ILE A 923 15.39 -8.37 13.09
CA ILE A 923 14.79 -9.68 13.35
C ILE A 923 13.28 -9.58 13.09
N LEU A 924 12.81 -10.36 12.12
CA LEU A 924 11.39 -10.53 11.83
C LEU A 924 10.84 -11.73 12.59
N HIS A 925 9.60 -11.63 13.08
CA HIS A 925 8.93 -12.74 13.74
C HIS A 925 7.42 -12.81 13.52
N SER A 926 6.89 -14.01 13.71
CA SER A 926 5.46 -14.30 13.76
C SER A 926 5.20 -15.49 14.68
N ILE A 927 3.96 -15.63 15.14
CA ILE A 927 3.52 -16.78 15.93
C ILE A 927 2.36 -17.43 15.20
N TRP A 928 2.36 -18.76 15.15
CA TRP A 928 1.33 -19.53 14.46
C TRP A 928 0.85 -20.66 15.34
N GLN A 929 -0.45 -20.93 15.30
CA GLN A 929 -1.08 -22.10 15.89
C GLN A 929 -1.54 -23.04 14.78
N SER A 930 -1.12 -24.31 14.83
CA SER A 930 -1.60 -25.33 13.89
C SER A 930 -3.07 -25.65 14.16
N GLY A 931 -3.89 -25.68 13.10
CA GLY A 931 -5.32 -25.97 13.20
C GLY A 931 -5.64 -27.40 13.64
N GLY A 932 -4.72 -28.36 13.46
CA GLY A 932 -4.93 -29.77 13.82
C GLY A 932 -4.54 -30.10 15.27
N SER A 933 -3.29 -29.85 15.66
CA SER A 933 -2.77 -30.25 16.97
C SER A 933 -2.95 -29.17 18.06
N GLY A 934 -3.26 -27.93 17.67
CA GLY A 934 -3.22 -26.78 18.57
C GLY A 934 -1.82 -26.35 19.01
N SER A 935 -0.76 -27.03 18.53
CA SER A 935 0.63 -26.64 18.75
C SER A 935 0.90 -25.28 18.15
N LYS A 936 1.86 -24.57 18.73
CA LYS A 936 2.26 -23.22 18.43
C LYS A 936 3.74 -23.19 18.06
N VAL A 937 4.09 -22.33 17.13
CA VAL A 937 5.48 -22.05 16.74
C VAL A 937 5.69 -20.54 16.65
N VAL A 938 6.82 -20.07 17.15
CA VAL A 938 7.37 -18.74 16.89
C VAL A 938 8.49 -18.91 15.87
N VAL A 939 8.41 -18.16 14.78
CA VAL A 939 9.44 -18.16 13.73
C VAL A 939 10.25 -16.89 13.86
N TRP A 940 11.56 -17.01 14.05
CA TRP A 940 12.49 -15.88 14.12
C TRP A 940 13.44 -15.91 12.94
N VAL A 941 13.61 -14.79 12.24
CA VAL A 941 14.54 -14.70 11.10
C VAL A 941 15.34 -13.40 11.21
N ASN A 942 16.66 -13.50 11.26
CA ASN A 942 17.55 -12.35 11.09
C ASN A 942 17.71 -12.04 9.60
N THR A 943 17.49 -10.80 9.21
CA THR A 943 17.59 -10.34 7.82
C THR A 943 18.81 -9.47 7.55
N ALA A 944 19.61 -9.17 8.58
CA ALA A 944 20.81 -8.36 8.48
C ALA A 944 22.06 -9.20 8.16
N ALA A 945 23.06 -8.56 7.57
CA ALA A 945 24.37 -9.13 7.28
C ALA A 945 25.30 -9.24 8.51
N LYS A 946 24.75 -9.02 9.71
CA LYS A 946 25.46 -9.06 11.00
C LYS A 946 24.61 -9.85 12.01
N THR A 947 25.22 -10.22 13.14
CA THR A 947 24.46 -10.77 14.27
C THR A 947 23.51 -9.72 14.82
N ALA A 948 22.24 -10.06 14.95
CA ALA A 948 21.21 -9.21 15.54
C ALA A 948 20.78 -9.75 16.90
N THR A 949 20.34 -8.87 17.81
CA THR A 949 19.92 -9.25 19.16
C THR A 949 18.56 -8.64 19.54
N ALA A 950 17.83 -9.34 20.40
CA ALA A 950 16.60 -8.85 21.02
C ALA A 950 16.39 -9.51 22.39
N GLN A 951 15.60 -8.88 23.27
CA GLN A 951 15.16 -9.48 24.53
C GLN A 951 13.64 -9.54 24.54
N VAL A 952 13.09 -10.76 24.51
CA VAL A 952 11.66 -11.00 24.31
C VAL A 952 10.93 -10.87 25.64
N GLN A 953 9.77 -10.22 25.65
CA GLN A 953 8.89 -10.23 26.81
C GLN A 953 8.10 -11.55 26.83
N TRP A 954 8.59 -12.52 27.61
CA TRP A 954 7.99 -13.84 27.69
C TRP A 954 7.14 -14.01 28.93
N LYS A 955 5.90 -14.47 28.76
CA LYS A 955 5.00 -14.84 29.86
C LYS A 955 4.78 -16.35 29.82
N GLU A 956 5.07 -17.03 30.92
CA GLU A 956 4.77 -18.46 31.05
C GLU A 956 3.26 -18.67 31.00
N ASP A 957 2.79 -19.53 30.08
CA ASP A 957 1.39 -19.95 29.98
C ASP A 957 1.16 -21.36 30.56
N GLY A 958 2.14 -21.89 31.30
CA GLY A 958 2.15 -23.25 31.85
C GLY A 958 2.51 -24.35 30.84
N SER A 959 2.67 -24.02 29.55
CA SER A 959 3.11 -24.98 28.54
C SER A 959 4.64 -25.06 28.44
N THR A 960 5.17 -26.23 28.09
CA THR A 960 6.61 -26.42 27.86
C THR A 960 6.98 -25.97 26.45
N TRP A 961 7.93 -25.04 26.35
CA TRP A 961 8.46 -24.55 25.09
C TRP A 961 9.92 -24.99 24.89
N TYR A 962 10.31 -25.18 23.63
CA TYR A 962 11.67 -25.49 23.21
C TYR A 962 12.16 -24.47 22.19
N ARG A 963 13.42 -24.03 22.34
CA ARG A 963 14.17 -23.27 21.32
C ARG A 963 14.95 -24.25 20.46
N CYS A 964 14.66 -24.26 19.16
CA CYS A 964 15.33 -25.11 18.17
C CYS A 964 16.25 -24.24 17.31
N ARG A 965 17.53 -24.58 17.27
CA ARG A 965 18.59 -23.77 16.64
C ARG A 965 19.21 -24.45 15.43
N MET A 966 19.85 -23.65 14.58
CA MET A 966 20.59 -24.10 13.40
C MET A 966 21.87 -24.89 13.70
N ASP A 967 22.27 -25.01 14.96
CA ASP A 967 23.37 -25.87 15.42
C ASP A 967 22.90 -27.28 15.85
N GLY A 968 21.63 -27.62 15.60
CA GLY A 968 21.04 -28.91 15.96
C GLY A 968 20.52 -29.00 17.39
N THR A 969 20.67 -27.94 18.20
CA THR A 969 20.25 -27.95 19.60
C THR A 969 18.77 -27.62 19.78
N ALA A 970 18.10 -28.40 20.64
CA ALA A 970 16.74 -28.15 21.12
C ALA A 970 16.77 -27.99 22.65
N VAL A 971 16.60 -26.77 23.15
CA VAL A 971 16.74 -26.45 24.57
C VAL A 971 15.40 -25.98 25.14
N LYS A 972 15.01 -26.52 26.29
CA LYS A 972 13.78 -26.10 26.98
C LYS A 972 13.90 -24.64 27.40
N LEU A 973 12.88 -23.84 27.11
CA LEU A 973 12.79 -22.44 27.50
C LEU A 973 12.39 -22.35 28.99
N GLN A 974 13.30 -21.88 29.83
CA GLN A 974 13.10 -21.75 31.29
C GLN A 974 13.38 -20.33 31.81
N GLU A 975 13.93 -19.46 30.97
CA GLU A 975 14.36 -18.13 31.36
C GLU A 975 13.19 -17.13 31.33
N PRO A 976 13.04 -16.29 32.37
CA PRO A 976 12.18 -15.12 32.27
C PRO A 976 12.81 -14.14 31.27
N SER A 977 12.05 -13.74 30.26
CA SER A 977 12.48 -12.80 29.21
C SER A 977 13.77 -13.20 28.46
N PRO A 978 13.73 -14.30 27.69
CA PRO A 978 14.89 -14.88 27.02
C PRO A 978 15.56 -13.93 26.02
N GLU A 979 16.89 -13.97 25.99
CA GLU A 979 17.69 -13.26 25.00
C GLU A 979 17.77 -14.05 23.69
N LEU A 980 17.60 -13.33 22.58
CA LEU A 980 17.73 -13.83 21.23
C LEU A 980 19.00 -13.22 20.62
N GLN A 981 19.91 -14.08 20.14
CA GLN A 981 21.09 -13.70 19.40
C GLN A 981 21.14 -14.55 18.13
N LEU A 982 20.92 -13.93 16.98
CA LEU A 982 20.86 -14.63 15.69
C LEU A 982 22.02 -14.17 14.81
N PRO A 983 22.89 -15.08 14.35
CA PRO A 983 23.89 -14.77 13.32
C PRO A 983 23.26 -14.20 12.05
N ALA A 984 24.09 -13.61 11.19
CA ALA A 984 23.65 -13.05 9.90
C ALA A 984 22.82 -14.09 9.11
N TYR A 985 21.64 -13.67 8.64
CA TYR A 985 20.72 -14.50 7.86
C TYR A 985 20.27 -15.83 8.51
N ALA A 986 20.45 -16.00 9.82
CA ALA A 986 20.05 -17.19 10.56
C ALA A 986 18.60 -17.11 11.06
N PHE A 987 18.05 -18.26 11.44
CA PHE A 987 16.71 -18.38 12.01
C PHE A 987 16.67 -19.32 13.21
N GLU A 988 15.69 -19.12 14.10
CA GLU A 988 15.44 -19.96 15.27
C GLU A 988 13.94 -20.21 15.38
N LEU A 989 13.54 -21.39 15.85
CA LEU A 989 12.13 -21.73 16.07
C LEU A 989 11.85 -21.96 17.55
N TRP A 990 10.80 -21.34 18.09
CA TRP A 990 10.31 -21.70 19.43
C TRP A 990 9.02 -22.48 19.27
N CYS A 991 8.91 -23.67 19.84
CA CYS A 991 7.70 -24.49 19.69
C CYS A 991 7.22 -25.02 21.04
N ASN A 992 5.90 -25.14 21.20
CA ASN A 992 5.30 -25.86 22.33
C ASN A 992 4.95 -27.31 21.96
N ALA A 993 5.90 -27.99 21.31
CA ALA A 993 5.74 -29.36 20.86
C ALA A 993 6.39 -30.36 21.84
N PRO A 994 6.04 -31.65 21.76
CA PRO A 994 6.78 -32.71 22.45
C PRO A 994 8.28 -32.63 22.17
N SER A 995 9.11 -33.05 23.13
CA SER A 995 10.57 -32.96 23.03
C SER A 995 11.15 -33.62 21.77
N ASP A 996 10.52 -34.69 21.29
CA ASP A 996 10.97 -35.43 20.09
C ASP A 996 10.74 -34.60 18.82
N THR A 997 9.59 -33.92 18.74
CA THR A 997 9.27 -32.99 17.65
C THR A 997 10.24 -31.82 17.65
N ALA A 998 10.53 -31.24 18.82
CA ALA A 998 11.50 -30.15 18.93
C ALA A 998 12.91 -30.58 18.50
N ARG A 999 13.35 -31.78 18.89
CA ARG A 999 14.63 -32.36 18.44
C ARG A 999 14.66 -32.58 16.92
N SER A 1000 13.57 -33.09 16.34
CA SER A 1000 13.45 -33.26 14.89
C SER A 1000 13.49 -31.93 14.14
N MET A 1001 12.86 -30.88 14.67
CA MET A 1001 12.96 -29.53 14.11
C MET A 1001 14.41 -29.04 14.16
N ALA A 1002 15.11 -29.16 15.28
CA ALA A 1002 16.50 -28.70 15.40
C ALA A 1002 17.45 -29.45 14.45
N GLN A 1003 17.30 -30.77 14.30
CA GLN A 1003 18.06 -31.57 13.32
C GLN A 1003 17.83 -31.10 11.88
N GLU A 1004 16.59 -30.75 11.54
CA GLU A 1004 16.30 -30.19 10.23
C GLU A 1004 16.96 -28.82 10.05
N LEU A 1005 16.93 -27.93 11.06
CA LEU A 1005 17.61 -26.64 11.00
C LEU A 1005 19.13 -26.78 10.83
N GLU A 1006 19.77 -27.77 11.47
CA GLU A 1006 21.19 -28.10 11.27
C GLU A 1006 21.47 -28.51 9.82
N ARG A 1007 20.60 -29.33 9.22
CA ARG A 1007 20.69 -29.70 7.81
C ARG A 1007 20.60 -28.48 6.89
N LEU A 1008 19.69 -27.54 7.19
CA LEU A 1008 19.54 -26.29 6.43
C LEU A 1008 20.78 -25.40 6.54
N ALA A 1009 21.42 -25.35 7.71
CA ALA A 1009 22.66 -24.60 7.93
C ALA A 1009 23.82 -25.10 7.05
N GLY A 1010 23.81 -26.40 6.69
CA GLY A 1010 24.84 -27.02 5.85
C GLY A 1010 24.76 -26.68 4.35
N PHE A 1011 23.66 -26.08 3.86
CA PHE A 1011 23.46 -25.82 2.42
C PHE A 1011 24.55 -24.93 1.80
N SER A 1012 24.80 -25.13 0.49
CA SER A 1012 25.83 -24.44 -0.30
C SER A 1012 25.24 -23.94 -1.62
N ALA A 1013 25.79 -22.87 -2.19
CA ALA A 1013 25.47 -22.44 -3.55
C ALA A 1013 26.33 -23.14 -4.62
N GLU A 1014 27.48 -23.72 -4.26
CA GLU A 1014 28.54 -24.15 -5.19
C GLU A 1014 28.04 -25.12 -6.29
N GLU A 1015 27.21 -26.11 -5.93
CA GLU A 1015 26.63 -27.06 -6.90
C GLU A 1015 25.80 -26.34 -7.97
N LEU A 1016 24.95 -25.39 -7.58
CA LEU A 1016 24.14 -24.63 -8.53
C LEU A 1016 24.99 -23.68 -9.37
N LEU A 1017 26.02 -23.06 -8.78
CA LEU A 1017 26.92 -22.18 -9.51
C LEU A 1017 27.65 -22.95 -10.61
N GLN A 1018 28.09 -24.17 -10.33
CA GLN A 1018 28.72 -25.06 -11.30
C GLN A 1018 27.78 -25.43 -12.45
N GLU A 1019 26.52 -25.82 -12.15
CA GLU A 1019 25.49 -26.14 -13.16
C GLU A 1019 25.18 -25.00 -14.14
N PHE A 1020 25.41 -23.76 -13.70
CA PHE A 1020 25.24 -22.54 -14.50
C PHE A 1020 26.56 -21.96 -15.03
N ASN A 1021 27.66 -22.73 -14.98
CA ASN A 1021 28.99 -22.34 -15.45
C ASN A 1021 29.51 -21.03 -14.80
N ILE A 1022 29.32 -20.89 -13.48
CA ILE A 1022 29.79 -19.75 -12.69
C ILE A 1022 30.95 -20.19 -11.80
N LEU A 1023 32.07 -19.49 -11.90
CA LEU A 1023 33.25 -19.74 -11.07
C LEU A 1023 33.10 -19.10 -9.69
N SER A 1024 33.32 -19.85 -8.62
CA SER A 1024 33.37 -19.34 -7.24
C SER A 1024 34.41 -20.08 -6.41
N CYS A 1025 35.00 -19.45 -5.41
CA CYS A 1025 35.89 -20.14 -4.45
C CYS A 1025 35.44 -19.95 -3.01
N SER A 1026 34.17 -19.59 -2.81
CA SER A 1026 33.64 -19.10 -1.54
C SER A 1026 33.72 -20.13 -0.41
N ARG A 1027 33.52 -21.43 -0.72
CA ARG A 1027 33.48 -22.49 0.32
C ARG A 1027 34.67 -23.45 0.32
N TYR A 1028 35.21 -23.81 -0.84
CA TYR A 1028 36.22 -24.88 -0.96
C TYR A 1028 37.61 -24.41 -1.35
N GLY A 1029 37.80 -23.09 -1.53
CA GLY A 1029 39.08 -22.52 -1.97
C GLY A 1029 39.47 -22.89 -3.41
N LYS A 1030 38.72 -23.75 -4.09
CA LYS A 1030 38.92 -24.13 -5.50
C LYS A 1030 37.58 -24.46 -6.17
N SER A 1031 37.42 -24.09 -7.44
CA SER A 1031 36.32 -24.47 -8.33
C SER A 1031 36.85 -24.91 -9.68
N ILE A 1032 36.16 -25.85 -10.30
CA ILE A 1032 36.44 -26.38 -11.63
C ILE A 1032 35.12 -26.41 -12.40
N LEU A 1033 35.09 -25.89 -13.62
CA LEU A 1033 33.95 -26.02 -14.52
C LEU A 1033 34.11 -27.27 -15.38
N HIS A 1034 33.04 -28.04 -15.46
CA HIS A 1034 32.86 -29.16 -16.37
C HIS A 1034 31.74 -28.80 -17.34
N PHE A 1035 31.95 -28.97 -18.65
CA PHE A 1035 31.04 -28.49 -19.69
C PHE A 1035 30.20 -29.63 -20.28
N ASP A 1036 29.38 -30.30 -19.46
CA ASP A 1036 28.69 -31.56 -19.78
C ASP A 1036 27.53 -31.46 -20.81
N GLU A 1037 27.39 -30.37 -21.56
CA GLU A 1037 26.32 -30.20 -22.55
C GLU A 1037 26.74 -30.76 -23.92
N GLU A 1038 26.30 -32.01 -24.20
CA GLU A 1038 26.58 -32.85 -25.37
C GLU A 1038 28.08 -33.12 -25.63
N ALA A 1039 28.46 -34.39 -25.82
CA ALA A 1039 29.83 -34.77 -26.09
C ALA A 1039 30.32 -34.15 -27.42
N VAL A 1040 31.04 -33.02 -27.34
CA VAL A 1040 31.67 -32.39 -28.50
C VAL A 1040 32.90 -33.21 -28.88
N SER A 1041 32.85 -33.86 -30.05
CA SER A 1041 34.01 -34.56 -30.63
C SER A 1041 35.22 -33.61 -30.71
N GLY A 1042 36.26 -33.91 -29.93
CA GLY A 1042 37.50 -33.12 -29.86
C GLY A 1042 37.62 -32.14 -28.68
N ALA A 1043 36.77 -32.23 -27.65
CA ALA A 1043 36.99 -31.59 -26.33
C ALA A 1043 38.27 -32.12 -25.65
N TYR A 1044 38.88 -31.36 -24.74
CA TYR A 1044 40.20 -31.69 -24.17
C TYR A 1044 40.16 -33.00 -23.36
N ARG A 1045 39.09 -33.23 -22.59
CA ARG A 1045 38.85 -34.49 -21.84
C ARG A 1045 37.55 -35.22 -22.22
N GLY A 1046 36.97 -34.92 -23.37
CA GLY A 1046 35.82 -35.67 -23.92
C GLY A 1046 34.43 -35.28 -23.37
N ASN A 1047 34.35 -34.46 -22.32
CA ASN A 1047 33.10 -34.08 -21.65
C ASN A 1047 32.62 -32.66 -22.01
N GLY A 1048 32.76 -32.26 -23.29
CA GLY A 1048 32.32 -30.96 -23.81
C GLY A 1048 33.27 -29.78 -23.51
N CYS A 1049 33.09 -28.65 -24.21
CA CYS A 1049 33.91 -27.43 -24.05
C CYS A 1049 33.16 -26.18 -24.56
N ILE A 1050 33.56 -24.98 -24.14
CA ILE A 1050 33.01 -23.74 -24.71
C ILE A 1050 33.61 -23.52 -26.10
N VAL A 1051 32.76 -23.26 -27.09
CA VAL A 1051 33.16 -22.92 -28.46
C VAL A 1051 32.74 -21.50 -28.81
N LEU A 1052 33.70 -20.62 -29.05
CA LEU A 1052 33.47 -19.24 -29.46
C LEU A 1052 33.76 -19.07 -30.96
N ALA A 1053 32.69 -19.02 -31.75
CA ALA A 1053 32.78 -18.77 -33.19
C ALA A 1053 33.27 -17.35 -33.48
N GLY A 1054 34.16 -17.25 -34.47
CA GLY A 1054 34.73 -15.99 -34.92
C GLY A 1054 33.83 -15.23 -35.91
N ASN A 1055 34.14 -13.95 -36.08
CA ASN A 1055 33.61 -13.10 -37.13
C ASN A 1055 34.73 -12.20 -37.67
N ALA A 1056 34.94 -12.14 -38.99
CA ALA A 1056 36.02 -11.34 -39.60
C ALA A 1056 35.91 -9.83 -39.32
N GLU A 1057 34.69 -9.31 -39.11
CA GLU A 1057 34.42 -7.88 -38.98
C GLU A 1057 34.30 -7.42 -37.52
N LYS A 1058 33.90 -8.31 -36.62
CA LYS A 1058 33.54 -7.99 -35.24
C LYS A 1058 34.30 -8.84 -34.23
N THR A 1059 34.65 -8.22 -33.10
CA THR A 1059 35.13 -8.97 -31.94
C THR A 1059 33.95 -9.63 -31.24
N ILE A 1060 33.99 -10.96 -31.16
CA ILE A 1060 33.02 -11.75 -30.39
C ILE A 1060 33.65 -12.04 -29.03
N HIS A 1061 32.84 -12.03 -27.98
CA HIS A 1061 33.31 -12.40 -26.65
C HIS A 1061 32.28 -13.25 -25.91
N HIS A 1062 32.77 -14.10 -25.02
CA HIS A 1062 31.96 -14.89 -24.11
C HIS A 1062 32.42 -14.62 -22.67
N LYS A 1063 31.47 -14.36 -21.75
CA LYS A 1063 31.74 -14.11 -20.34
C LYS A 1063 31.38 -15.33 -19.50
N ILE A 1064 32.35 -15.89 -18.81
CA ILE A 1064 32.16 -16.76 -17.66
C ILE A 1064 32.07 -15.87 -16.41
N LYS A 1065 30.93 -15.93 -15.71
CA LYS A 1065 30.72 -15.12 -14.50
C LYS A 1065 31.56 -15.65 -13.34
N THR A 1066 31.97 -14.76 -12.45
CA THR A 1066 32.75 -15.11 -11.26
C THR A 1066 32.12 -14.54 -9.99
N TYR A 1067 32.23 -15.28 -8.88
CA TYR A 1067 32.00 -14.81 -7.52
C TYR A 1067 33.33 -14.84 -6.77
N LEU A 1068 33.88 -13.64 -6.57
CA LEU A 1068 35.18 -13.44 -5.94
C LEU A 1068 35.01 -12.59 -4.68
N GLU A 1069 35.87 -12.81 -3.70
CA GLU A 1069 36.05 -11.94 -2.54
C GLU A 1069 36.92 -10.72 -2.89
N LYS A 1070 36.68 -9.61 -2.19
CA LYS A 1070 37.51 -8.39 -2.28
C LYS A 1070 38.90 -8.63 -1.69
N ASN A 1071 39.90 -7.89 -2.17
CA ASN A 1071 41.28 -7.92 -1.66
C ASN A 1071 41.89 -9.34 -1.57
N THR A 1072 41.54 -10.22 -2.50
CA THR A 1072 41.90 -11.64 -2.45
C THR A 1072 42.71 -12.02 -3.68
N ARG A 1073 43.72 -12.88 -3.49
CA ARG A 1073 44.56 -13.39 -4.57
C ARG A 1073 44.04 -14.73 -5.09
N TYR A 1074 44.03 -14.89 -6.41
CA TYR A 1074 43.54 -16.08 -7.09
C TYR A 1074 44.55 -16.60 -8.12
N ARG A 1075 44.46 -17.90 -8.39
CA ARG A 1075 45.07 -18.59 -9.53
C ARG A 1075 43.95 -19.15 -10.42
N LEU A 1076 44.11 -19.03 -11.72
CA LEU A 1076 43.16 -19.49 -12.73
C LEU A 1076 43.91 -20.36 -13.75
N ARG A 1077 43.43 -21.58 -13.99
CA ARG A 1077 43.98 -22.52 -14.99
C ARG A 1077 42.91 -22.92 -15.99
N MET A 1078 43.28 -23.20 -17.23
CA MET A 1078 42.37 -23.68 -18.28
C MET A 1078 43.15 -24.25 -19.47
N ALA A 1079 42.47 -25.00 -20.32
CA ALA A 1079 42.96 -25.42 -21.63
C ALA A 1079 42.31 -24.58 -22.75
N VAL A 1080 43.10 -24.12 -23.72
CA VAL A 1080 42.64 -23.31 -24.85
C VAL A 1080 43.10 -23.93 -26.16
N ARG A 1081 42.19 -24.02 -27.14
CA ARG A 1081 42.52 -24.40 -28.52
C ARG A 1081 42.05 -23.34 -29.50
N LYS A 1082 42.84 -23.06 -30.52
CA LYS A 1082 42.57 -22.04 -31.54
C LYS A 1082 42.65 -22.65 -32.94
N GLU A 1083 41.57 -22.57 -33.72
CA GLU A 1083 41.61 -22.98 -35.13
C GLU A 1083 42.52 -22.05 -35.95
N PRO A 1084 43.08 -22.52 -37.09
CA PRO A 1084 43.85 -21.67 -37.99
C PRO A 1084 43.07 -20.42 -38.37
N SER A 1085 43.76 -19.29 -38.52
CA SER A 1085 43.20 -17.94 -38.73
C SER A 1085 42.53 -17.27 -37.53
N SER A 1086 42.30 -17.97 -36.40
CA SER A 1086 41.73 -17.33 -35.21
C SER A 1086 42.72 -16.42 -34.48
N LYS A 1087 42.21 -15.29 -33.94
CA LYS A 1087 42.96 -14.32 -33.13
C LYS A 1087 42.17 -14.04 -31.87
N GLY A 1088 42.74 -14.25 -30.70
CA GLY A 1088 41.99 -14.08 -29.46
C GLY A 1088 42.80 -14.30 -28.21
N TYR A 1089 42.20 -13.91 -27.08
CA TYR A 1089 42.81 -13.90 -25.76
C TYR A 1089 41.75 -13.98 -24.67
N LEU A 1090 42.18 -14.14 -23.43
CA LEU A 1090 41.33 -14.10 -22.27
C LEU A 1090 41.67 -12.93 -21.37
N SER A 1091 40.66 -12.38 -20.70
CA SER A 1091 40.88 -11.41 -19.63
C SER A 1091 39.99 -11.68 -18.42
N VAL A 1092 40.55 -11.45 -17.23
CA VAL A 1092 39.75 -11.31 -16.02
C VAL A 1092 39.49 -9.83 -15.84
N ALA A 1093 38.24 -9.41 -15.91
CA ALA A 1093 37.90 -8.00 -15.88
C ALA A 1093 36.71 -7.70 -14.95
N ASN A 1094 36.83 -6.61 -14.21
CA ASN A 1094 35.83 -6.10 -13.27
C ASN A 1094 35.32 -4.75 -13.74
N TYR A 1095 34.00 -4.56 -13.67
CA TYR A 1095 33.40 -3.24 -13.71
C TYR A 1095 33.13 -2.79 -12.27
N SER A 1096 33.73 -1.67 -11.86
CA SER A 1096 33.50 -1.07 -10.54
C SER A 1096 32.02 -0.70 -10.32
N PRO A 1097 31.59 -0.37 -9.10
CA PRO A 1097 30.23 0.14 -8.86
C PRO A 1097 29.88 1.35 -9.74
N GLU A 1098 30.86 2.19 -10.07
CA GLU A 1098 30.76 3.36 -10.95
C GLU A 1098 30.86 3.01 -12.45
N GLY A 1099 31.00 1.72 -12.79
CA GLY A 1099 31.07 1.24 -14.17
C GLY A 1099 32.43 1.37 -14.84
N THR A 1100 33.50 1.65 -14.08
CA THR A 1100 34.86 1.71 -14.65
C THR A 1100 35.40 0.30 -14.84
N LEU A 1101 35.84 -0.01 -16.06
CA LEU A 1101 36.47 -1.29 -16.39
C LEU A 1101 37.90 -1.33 -15.86
N LYS A 1102 38.23 -2.38 -15.11
CA LYS A 1102 39.58 -2.73 -14.68
C LYS A 1102 39.88 -4.17 -15.07
N VAL A 1103 41.00 -4.37 -15.74
CA VAL A 1103 41.48 -5.70 -16.11
C VAL A 1103 42.46 -6.18 -15.02
N TYR A 1104 42.17 -7.33 -14.43
CA TYR A 1104 42.99 -7.96 -13.40
C TYR A 1104 44.05 -8.90 -13.96
N ALA A 1105 43.76 -9.56 -15.08
CA ALA A 1105 44.71 -10.40 -15.80
C ALA A 1105 44.35 -10.50 -17.28
N VAL A 1106 45.35 -10.75 -18.13
CA VAL A 1106 45.20 -11.09 -19.54
C VAL A 1106 46.08 -12.29 -19.82
N GLY A 1107 45.60 -13.25 -20.61
CA GLY A 1107 46.36 -14.44 -20.98
C GLY A 1107 45.88 -15.03 -22.30
N GLY A 1108 46.59 -16.06 -22.77
CA GLY A 1108 46.22 -16.78 -23.98
C GLY A 1108 46.54 -16.07 -25.30
N ASN A 1109 47.13 -14.86 -25.30
CA ASN A 1109 47.62 -14.20 -26.53
C ASN A 1109 48.64 -15.07 -27.27
N ASP A 1110 49.56 -15.69 -26.51
CA ASP A 1110 50.70 -16.45 -27.03
C ASP A 1110 50.34 -17.89 -27.44
N VAL A 1111 49.09 -18.33 -27.20
CA VAL A 1111 48.61 -19.65 -27.64
C VAL A 1111 48.51 -19.64 -29.17
N PRO A 1112 49.23 -20.53 -29.88
CA PRO A 1112 49.23 -20.57 -31.34
C PRO A 1112 47.88 -21.04 -31.91
N ALA A 1113 47.55 -20.58 -33.12
CA ALA A 1113 46.38 -21.01 -33.88
C ALA A 1113 46.67 -22.28 -34.69
N ASP A 1114 47.18 -23.31 -34.01
CA ASP A 1114 47.65 -24.58 -34.59
C ASP A 1114 46.61 -25.72 -34.48
N ASN A 1115 45.42 -25.39 -33.99
CA ASN A 1115 44.34 -26.33 -33.70
C ASN A 1115 44.69 -27.40 -32.65
N GLN A 1116 45.66 -27.15 -31.76
CA GLN A 1116 45.99 -28.00 -30.62
C GLN A 1116 45.54 -27.36 -29.30
N TRP A 1117 45.38 -28.19 -28.25
CA TRP A 1117 45.05 -27.73 -26.90
C TRP A 1117 46.31 -27.32 -26.14
N HIS A 1118 46.30 -26.15 -25.53
CA HIS A 1118 47.38 -25.60 -24.73
C HIS A 1118 46.85 -25.23 -23.35
N GLU A 1119 47.51 -25.69 -22.28
CA GLU A 1119 47.19 -25.28 -20.91
C GLU A 1119 47.78 -23.90 -20.61
N ILE A 1120 47.00 -23.06 -19.93
CA ILE A 1120 47.42 -21.73 -19.49
C ILE A 1120 47.10 -21.52 -18.00
N GLU A 1121 47.97 -20.79 -17.31
CA GLU A 1121 47.78 -20.37 -15.92
C GLU A 1121 47.91 -18.84 -15.81
N MET A 1122 47.03 -18.22 -15.03
CA MET A 1122 47.06 -16.79 -14.71
C MET A 1122 46.88 -16.57 -13.20
N GLY A 1123 47.69 -15.68 -12.61
CA GLY A 1123 47.48 -15.20 -11.24
C GLY A 1123 46.96 -13.77 -11.23
N PHE A 1124 46.03 -13.44 -10.32
CA PHE A 1124 45.50 -12.09 -10.20
C PHE A 1124 45.02 -11.77 -8.78
N SER A 1125 44.85 -10.47 -8.46
CA SER A 1125 44.32 -10.00 -7.17
C SER A 1125 43.13 -9.08 -7.39
N THR A 1126 42.08 -9.27 -6.59
CA THR A 1126 40.94 -8.35 -6.53
C THR A 1126 41.23 -7.18 -5.58
N ASP A 1127 40.41 -6.14 -5.65
CA ASP A 1127 40.57 -4.90 -4.87
C ASP A 1127 39.25 -4.52 -4.15
N PRO A 1128 39.20 -3.43 -3.37
CA PRO A 1128 37.99 -3.05 -2.62
C PRO A 1128 36.79 -2.68 -3.52
N ASN A 1129 37.02 -2.34 -4.78
CA ASN A 1129 36.02 -1.92 -5.77
C ASN A 1129 35.55 -3.07 -6.67
N LEU A 1130 35.83 -4.33 -6.28
CA LEU A 1130 35.26 -5.51 -6.92
C LEU A 1130 33.72 -5.45 -6.88
N ASN A 1131 33.08 -5.63 -8.03
CA ASN A 1131 31.62 -5.54 -8.17
C ASN A 1131 31.08 -6.51 -9.23
N ASN A 1132 31.46 -6.37 -10.51
CA ASN A 1132 31.00 -7.25 -11.58
C ASN A 1132 32.19 -7.82 -12.37
N CYS A 1133 32.83 -8.82 -11.77
CA CYS A 1133 33.97 -9.51 -12.37
C CYS A 1133 33.53 -10.67 -13.27
N GLY A 1134 34.40 -11.05 -14.21
CA GLY A 1134 34.26 -12.30 -14.95
C GLY A 1134 35.51 -12.62 -15.76
N LEU A 1135 35.57 -13.87 -16.21
CA LEU A 1135 36.55 -14.33 -17.20
C LEU A 1135 35.93 -14.17 -18.59
N TYR A 1136 36.58 -13.39 -19.44
CA TYR A 1136 36.14 -13.12 -20.79
C TYR A 1136 37.05 -13.85 -21.77
N LEU A 1137 36.46 -14.60 -22.68
CA LEU A 1137 37.13 -15.16 -23.86
C LEU A 1137 36.81 -14.26 -25.06
N TYR A 1138 37.83 -13.74 -25.73
CA TYR A 1138 37.70 -12.87 -26.89
C TYR A 1138 38.17 -13.56 -28.16
N ASN A 1139 37.38 -13.44 -29.23
CA ASN A 1139 37.75 -13.75 -30.61
C ASN A 1139 37.70 -12.44 -31.42
N VAL A 1140 38.87 -11.94 -31.80
CA VAL A 1140 39.10 -10.58 -32.27
C VAL A 1140 39.18 -10.55 -33.80
N LYS A 1141 38.07 -10.19 -34.45
CA LYS A 1141 38.00 -9.94 -35.91
C LYS A 1141 38.67 -11.05 -36.74
N SER A 1142 38.27 -12.28 -36.47
CA SER A 1142 38.83 -13.48 -37.11
C SER A 1142 37.76 -14.53 -37.30
N GLU A 1143 37.88 -15.41 -38.30
CA GLU A 1143 36.82 -16.38 -38.66
C GLU A 1143 36.93 -17.72 -37.93
N GLY A 1144 38.15 -18.14 -37.57
CA GLY A 1144 38.37 -19.41 -36.85
C GLY A 1144 37.76 -19.42 -35.45
N LYS A 1145 37.43 -20.62 -34.95
CA LYS A 1145 36.86 -20.82 -33.60
C LYS A 1145 37.94 -20.87 -32.52
N ILE A 1146 37.55 -20.45 -31.31
CA ILE A 1146 38.36 -20.62 -30.10
C ILE A 1146 37.60 -21.53 -29.13
N PHE A 1147 38.29 -22.50 -28.57
CA PHE A 1147 37.74 -23.48 -27.64
C PHE A 1147 38.37 -23.29 -26.25
N LEU A 1148 37.57 -23.47 -25.22
CA LEU A 1148 37.97 -23.32 -23.81
C LEU A 1148 37.43 -24.50 -22.99
N ASP A 1149 38.31 -25.16 -22.25
CA ASP A 1149 38.01 -26.34 -21.43
C ASP A 1149 38.78 -26.31 -20.09
N GLU A 1150 38.41 -27.16 -19.12
CA GLU A 1150 39.02 -27.32 -17.79
C GLU A 1150 39.29 -26.03 -17.00
N VAL A 1151 38.35 -25.08 -17.05
CA VAL A 1151 38.52 -23.81 -16.34
C VAL A 1151 38.44 -24.04 -14.83
N SER A 1152 39.55 -23.80 -14.13
CA SER A 1152 39.62 -23.92 -12.68
C SER A 1152 40.15 -22.65 -12.01
N LEU A 1153 39.50 -22.25 -10.93
CA LEU A 1153 39.84 -21.09 -10.12
C LEU A 1153 40.24 -21.58 -8.72
N GLU A 1154 41.31 -21.03 -8.15
CA GLU A 1154 41.82 -21.38 -6.82
C GLU A 1154 42.12 -20.10 -6.04
N LYS A 1155 41.62 -20.00 -4.81
CA LYS A 1155 41.93 -18.94 -3.85
C LYS A 1155 43.29 -19.24 -3.22
N LEU A 1156 44.21 -18.29 -3.27
CA LEU A 1156 45.53 -18.44 -2.66
C LEU A 1156 45.51 -17.89 -1.23
N ALA A 1157 46.10 -18.62 -0.28
CA ALA A 1157 46.23 -18.15 1.11
C ALA A 1157 47.10 -16.88 1.17
N GLU A 1158 46.73 -15.93 2.03
CA GLU A 1158 47.61 -14.82 2.37
C GLU A 1158 48.87 -15.39 3.03
N THR A 1159 50.04 -15.17 2.45
CA THR A 1159 51.29 -15.32 3.18
C THR A 1159 51.26 -14.30 4.32
N PRO A 1160 51.28 -14.70 5.61
CA PRO A 1160 51.47 -13.74 6.68
C PRO A 1160 52.82 -13.06 6.45
N ASN A 1161 52.84 -11.73 6.55
CA ASN A 1161 54.02 -10.89 6.36
C ASN A 1161 55.30 -11.57 6.86
N GLY A 1162 56.07 -12.13 5.93
CA GLY A 1162 57.41 -12.57 6.16
C GLY A 1162 58.32 -11.38 5.93
N ASP A 1163 58.84 -10.84 7.04
CA ASP A 1163 60.10 -10.12 7.03
C ASP A 1163 61.15 -10.97 6.29
N SER A 1164 61.41 -10.63 5.03
CA SER A 1164 62.63 -11.04 4.36
C SER A 1164 63.29 -9.80 3.79
N ALA A 1165 64.15 -9.22 4.63
CA ALA A 1165 65.25 -8.40 4.18
C ALA A 1165 66.03 -9.15 3.08
N SER A 1166 65.98 -8.65 1.85
CA SER A 1166 67.03 -8.91 0.87
C SER A 1166 67.30 -7.65 0.07
N ARG A 1167 68.35 -6.98 0.53
CA ARG A 1167 69.32 -6.14 -0.17
C ARG A 1167 69.09 -5.89 -1.66
N LYS A 1168 69.16 -4.60 -1.97
CA LYS A 1168 69.65 -4.02 -3.22
C LYS A 1168 70.83 -4.80 -3.80
N GLU A 1169 70.69 -5.15 -5.07
CA GLU A 1169 71.68 -5.24 -6.17
C GLU A 1169 70.76 -5.54 -7.39
N GLY A 1170 70.65 -4.76 -8.46
CA GLY A 1170 71.68 -4.10 -9.25
C GLY A 1170 71.59 -4.69 -10.67
N ASN A 1171 71.24 -3.83 -11.64
CA ASN A 1171 71.28 -3.99 -13.11
C ASN A 1171 70.14 -4.69 -13.88
N GLU A 1172 69.60 -3.90 -14.83
CA GLU A 1172 68.96 -4.27 -16.11
C GLU A 1172 69.74 -5.32 -16.93
N PRO A 1173 69.15 -5.95 -17.97
CA PRO A 1173 67.86 -5.66 -18.63
C PRO A 1173 66.79 -6.75 -18.54
#